data_AF-A0AAV2YNL5-F1
#
_entry.id   AF-A0AAV2YNL5-F1
#
_cell.length_a   1.000
_cell.length_b   1.000
_cell.length_c   1.000
_cell.angle_alpha   90.00
_cell.angle_beta   90.00
_cell.angle_gamma   90.00
#
_symmetry.space_group_name_H-M   'P 1'
#
loop_
_entity.id
_entity.type
_entity.pdbx_description
1 polymer ?
#
loop_
_entity_poly.entity_id
_entity_poly.type
_entity_poly.pdbx_seq_one_letter_code
_entity_poly.pdbx_strand_id
1 'polypeptide(L)'
;MASTSRFHSVPVQLILSRICPFLGLQERWLTLTRVSREWRRLAFSSVHTEPHADLAAKMLASWQPGFASQLNSVALYGPRVDTKLLTTLFAGLGHCKLQRVAIESKQVTNTALLQLRHCVNLHSLELHCIKLTDDTLVALSRACKRLQRINLAGCSRIGDSGVMAIAMHATLLEQLNVAMCHRITNSSLVALALRGSPIISHLVLDKCLHLSGLAVLLVLQRQPRLKHLSFAHCPRILGAELQLQRTSRSSAPPTKELNARGCASLGDGVDFLLTEFRRSLSSLNLSSLVSLSSTSFALVSQCSSLTCLNLSMCRSLTNMDLSRIAYGCSQLRSLVLQGCVQIDDDGVSTVAAALHSLEHLSLDFCYNISDIGLRRLIDGCVRLRDLNVRACNQLTLEVFQYMVQAKHSAYPFERIDLGGCADLDTIVRYVRILQQKFPRCWIRWTSVAMSSRIPNVSTRIVPKKIALPETGSCFDTTVVVPKPRKSNLTEHNEEAYAGAFSVSKPTKPHTADNFLRKGHGSGGMAEMEKLSKAEKSADPTNLSPRAKHQPMAFRERANPPDTSFRKFYERGDLPIQIDHGGVRNMVAWKVDITKLDFHHYLPIFFDGLREVEEPYAFLAEQGIKDMLINASSKVLPVIPQLIIPIKNALNTRNAGIIVKTLHILQLMVTCESAAQPGSGPGLIGQALVPYYRQILPVLNIFIRKNDNLGDAIDYGQRKQMNLGDLIQQTLEILETHGGDDAFINIKYLVPTYQSVCVG
;
A
#
# COMPACT_ATOMS: atom_id res chain seq x y z
N MET A 1 15.53 42.40 47.45
CA MET A 1 16.39 42.38 46.24
C MET A 1 17.70 41.70 46.62
N ALA A 2 18.28 40.89 45.71
CA ALA A 2 19.28 39.82 45.93
C ALA A 2 18.64 38.51 46.46
N SER A 3 18.67 37.36 45.78
CA SER A 3 19.71 36.76 44.95
C SER A 3 19.14 35.82 43.85
N THR A 4 18.62 36.36 42.73
CA THR A 4 18.16 35.57 41.57
C THR A 4 19.23 35.37 40.48
N SER A 5 20.51 35.67 40.75
CA SER A 5 21.54 35.83 39.72
C SER A 5 22.56 34.68 39.58
N ARG A 6 22.36 33.49 40.15
CA ARG A 6 23.34 32.38 40.05
C ARG A 6 22.91 31.15 39.23
N PHE A 7 21.88 31.25 38.40
CA PHE A 7 21.51 30.17 37.46
C PHE A 7 21.66 30.55 35.97
N HIS A 8 22.09 31.78 35.66
CA HIS A 8 22.19 32.27 34.28
C HIS A 8 23.39 31.75 33.47
N SER A 9 24.26 30.94 34.06
CA SER A 9 25.46 30.42 33.39
C SER A 9 25.71 28.94 33.60
N VAL A 10 24.74 28.17 34.11
CA VAL A 10 24.95 26.72 34.31
C VAL A 10 24.67 25.98 33.00
N PRO A 11 25.66 25.31 32.38
CA PRO A 11 25.45 24.49 31.19
C PRO A 11 24.33 23.48 31.42
N VAL A 12 23.50 23.23 30.40
CA VAL A 12 22.41 22.22 30.45
C VAL A 12 22.93 20.87 30.96
N GLN A 13 24.19 20.53 30.65
CA GLN A 13 24.89 19.35 31.16
C GLN A 13 25.06 19.34 32.69
N LEU A 14 25.32 20.47 33.34
CA LEU A 14 25.51 20.56 34.80
C LEU A 14 24.18 20.46 35.57
N ILE A 15 23.08 20.98 35.00
CA ILE A 15 21.74 20.85 35.60
C ILE A 15 21.23 19.40 35.43
N LEU A 16 21.42 18.82 34.24
CA LEU A 16 21.16 17.39 34.02
C LEU A 16 22.05 16.53 34.93
N SER A 17 23.31 16.90 35.16
CA SER A 17 24.21 16.20 36.11
C SER A 17 23.81 16.31 37.58
N ARG A 18 22.85 17.17 37.96
CA ARG A 18 22.27 17.18 39.31
C ARG A 18 21.01 16.32 39.44
N ILE A 19 20.31 16.06 38.32
CA ILE A 19 19.11 15.22 38.26
C ILE A 19 19.48 13.76 37.91
N CYS A 20 20.47 13.57 37.04
CA CYS A 20 20.98 12.29 36.57
C CYS A 20 21.75 11.41 37.60
N PRO A 21 22.38 11.92 38.68
CA PRO A 21 23.12 11.05 39.63
C PRO A 21 22.21 10.07 40.35
N PHE A 22 20.91 10.38 40.43
CA PHE A 22 19.93 9.49 41.06
C PHE A 22 19.52 8.30 40.19
N LEU A 23 19.94 8.22 38.90
CA LEU A 23 19.24 7.42 37.89
C LEU A 23 20.12 6.58 36.94
N GLY A 24 21.44 6.62 37.05
CA GLY A 24 22.34 5.61 36.44
C GLY A 24 22.28 5.40 34.91
N LEU A 25 21.69 6.30 34.12
CA LEU A 25 21.54 6.13 32.66
C LEU A 25 21.74 7.46 31.93
N GLN A 26 22.99 7.82 31.58
CA GLN A 26 23.33 9.17 31.09
C GLN A 26 23.16 9.42 29.58
N GLU A 27 23.27 8.42 28.69
CA GLU A 27 23.37 8.73 27.24
C GLU A 27 22.05 8.74 26.44
N ARG A 28 21.02 7.97 26.83
CA ARG A 28 19.77 7.85 26.05
C ARG A 28 18.71 8.93 26.32
N TRP A 29 18.88 9.77 27.35
CA TRP A 29 17.86 10.76 27.75
C TRP A 29 17.95 12.10 27.02
N LEU A 30 19.16 12.51 26.62
CA LEU A 30 19.39 13.73 25.84
C LEU A 30 18.62 13.74 24.50
N THR A 31 18.31 12.56 23.95
CA THR A 31 17.53 12.40 22.72
C THR A 31 16.01 12.40 22.94
N LEU A 32 15.53 12.06 24.14
CA LEU A 32 14.10 11.87 24.46
C LEU A 32 13.42 13.10 25.08
N THR A 33 14.15 13.92 25.83
CA THR A 33 13.62 15.13 26.47
C THR A 33 14.23 16.38 25.88
N ARG A 34 13.39 17.21 25.24
CA ARG A 34 13.78 18.55 24.80
C ARG A 34 13.27 19.57 25.81
N VAL A 35 14.18 20.09 26.62
CA VAL A 35 13.91 21.18 27.56
C VAL A 35 14.53 22.46 27.01
N SER A 36 13.77 23.55 26.93
CA SER A 36 14.33 24.84 26.51
C SER A 36 15.36 25.34 27.53
N ARG A 37 16.35 26.14 27.11
CA ARG A 37 17.41 26.70 27.99
C ARG A 37 16.89 27.42 29.25
N GLU A 38 15.66 27.95 29.19
CA GLU A 38 14.97 28.64 30.30
C GLU A 38 13.80 27.84 30.90
N TRP A 39 13.70 26.53 30.64
CA TRP A 39 12.62 25.67 31.16
C TRP A 39 11.18 26.12 30.83
N ARG A 40 10.99 27.02 29.85
CA ARG A 40 9.67 27.45 29.38
C ARG A 40 8.91 26.34 28.65
N ARG A 41 9.61 25.47 27.92
CA ARG A 41 9.02 24.33 27.20
C ARG A 41 9.60 23.02 27.68
N LEU A 42 8.70 22.07 27.95
CA LEU A 42 9.00 20.68 28.27
C LEU A 42 8.35 19.79 27.22
N ALA A 43 9.15 19.05 26.46
CA ALA A 43 8.67 18.09 25.48
C ALA A 43 9.30 16.71 25.73
N PHE A 44 8.45 15.70 25.93
CA PHE A 44 8.85 14.30 25.93
C PHE A 44 8.45 13.68 24.59
N SER A 45 9.44 13.41 23.75
CA SER A 45 9.25 12.64 22.53
C SER A 45 9.47 11.16 22.84
N SER A 46 8.50 10.30 22.50
CA SER A 46 8.64 8.82 22.55
C SER A 46 8.65 8.19 23.95
N VAL A 47 7.60 8.43 24.76
CA VAL A 47 7.36 7.66 26.01
C VAL A 47 6.88 6.23 25.67
N HIS A 48 7.83 5.33 25.37
CA HIS A 48 7.53 3.94 24.96
C HIS A 48 7.67 2.90 26.07
N THR A 49 8.45 3.17 27.12
CA THR A 49 8.80 2.19 28.17
C THR A 49 8.29 2.64 29.54
N GLU A 50 7.94 1.69 30.42
CA GLU A 50 7.50 1.95 31.81
C GLU A 50 8.48 2.81 32.60
N PRO A 51 9.82 2.59 32.51
CA PRO A 51 10.80 3.44 33.15
C PRO A 51 10.71 4.91 32.73
N HIS A 52 10.34 5.21 31.47
CA HIS A 52 10.20 6.60 31.02
C HIS A 52 8.98 7.30 31.66
N ALA A 53 7.88 6.57 31.85
CA ALA A 53 6.67 7.10 32.48
C ALA A 53 6.85 7.27 34.01
N ASP A 54 7.42 6.26 34.68
CA ASP A 54 7.74 6.33 36.11
C ASP A 54 8.78 7.42 36.42
N LEU A 55 9.75 7.61 35.52
CA LEU A 55 10.73 8.67 35.67
C LEU A 55 10.11 10.05 35.43
N ALA A 56 9.27 10.21 34.42
CA ALA A 56 8.53 11.45 34.24
C ALA A 56 7.69 11.77 35.49
N ALA A 57 6.98 10.78 36.06
CA ALA A 57 6.24 10.93 37.29
C ALA A 57 7.13 11.31 38.50
N LYS A 58 8.31 10.69 38.66
CA LYS A 58 9.28 11.03 39.73
C LYS A 58 9.92 12.40 39.55
N MET A 59 10.23 12.79 38.31
CA MET A 59 10.69 14.15 38.00
C MET A 59 9.62 15.18 38.37
N LEU A 60 8.35 14.91 38.08
CA LEU A 60 7.25 15.82 38.38
C LEU A 60 6.91 15.87 39.88
N ALA A 61 7.02 14.74 40.58
CA ALA A 61 6.85 14.69 42.03
C ALA A 61 7.95 15.43 42.81
N SER A 62 9.13 15.61 42.20
CA SER A 62 10.27 16.33 42.80
C SER A 62 10.30 17.82 42.44
N TRP A 63 9.33 18.32 41.67
CA TRP A 63 9.25 19.75 41.36
C TRP A 63 8.83 20.54 42.60
N GLN A 64 9.73 21.39 43.09
CA GLN A 64 9.37 22.40 44.07
C GLN A 64 8.39 23.42 43.46
N PRO A 65 7.43 23.96 44.24
CA PRO A 65 6.37 24.84 43.74
C PRO A 65 6.86 26.10 43.00
N GLY A 66 8.11 26.55 43.20
CA GLY A 66 8.71 27.67 42.46
C GLY A 66 9.27 27.33 41.07
N PHE A 67 9.53 26.05 40.76
CA PHE A 67 10.11 25.63 39.48
C PHE A 67 9.06 25.55 38.36
N ALA A 68 7.83 25.20 38.73
CA ALA A 68 6.72 25.03 37.82
C ALA A 68 6.22 26.38 37.23
N SER A 69 6.43 27.51 37.94
CA SER A 69 5.91 28.83 37.53
C SER A 69 6.46 29.38 36.21
N GLN A 70 7.61 28.88 35.72
CA GLN A 70 8.23 29.31 34.47
C GLN A 70 7.76 28.49 33.24
N LEU A 71 7.11 27.35 33.46
CA LEU A 71 6.67 26.47 32.38
C LEU A 71 5.41 27.03 31.70
N ASN A 72 5.49 27.22 30.39
CA ASN A 72 4.38 27.72 29.57
C ASN A 72 3.94 26.75 28.46
N SER A 73 4.72 25.70 28.19
CA SER A 73 4.40 24.73 27.14
C SER A 73 4.76 23.31 27.59
N VAL A 74 3.80 22.40 27.47
CA VAL A 74 3.98 20.96 27.70
C VAL A 74 3.62 20.20 26.44
N ALA A 75 4.48 19.28 26.03
CA ALA A 75 4.23 18.37 24.91
C ALA A 75 4.58 16.92 25.30
N LEU A 76 3.61 16.02 25.20
CA LEU A 76 3.73 14.61 25.59
C LEU A 76 3.29 13.72 24.44
N TYR A 77 4.22 12.95 23.88
CA TYR A 77 3.95 12.04 22.77
C TYR A 77 4.40 10.62 23.13
N GLY A 78 3.49 9.66 23.03
CA GLY A 78 3.86 8.25 23.14
C GLY A 78 2.74 7.32 23.58
N PRO A 79 2.88 6.00 23.34
CA PRO A 79 1.86 5.01 23.66
C PRO A 79 1.64 4.80 25.16
N ARG A 80 2.63 5.14 26.01
CA ARG A 80 2.54 5.01 27.48
C ARG A 80 2.23 6.33 28.21
N VAL A 81 1.79 7.36 27.50
CA VAL A 81 1.22 8.55 28.14
C VAL A 81 -0.17 8.16 28.65
N ASP A 82 -0.29 7.84 29.93
CA ASP A 82 -1.54 7.36 30.53
C ASP A 82 -2.24 8.43 31.39
N THR A 83 -3.44 8.12 31.86
CA THR A 83 -4.24 9.03 32.68
C THR A 83 -3.53 9.35 34.00
N LYS A 84 -2.81 8.40 34.60
CA LYS A 84 -2.13 8.57 35.89
C LYS A 84 -0.95 9.53 35.80
N LEU A 85 -0.15 9.43 34.74
CA LEU A 85 0.93 10.37 34.45
C LEU A 85 0.39 11.78 34.21
N LEU A 86 -0.70 11.92 33.45
CA LEU A 86 -1.30 13.24 33.22
C LEU A 86 -1.95 13.83 34.46
N THR A 87 -2.64 13.05 35.30
CA THR A 87 -3.23 13.58 36.54
C THR A 87 -2.16 14.04 37.51
N THR A 88 -1.07 13.25 37.67
CA THR A 88 0.06 13.64 38.53
C THR A 88 0.79 14.86 37.98
N LEU A 89 1.02 14.91 36.66
CA LEU A 89 1.59 16.07 35.98
C LEU A 89 0.74 17.33 36.19
N PHE A 90 -0.56 17.29 35.90
CA PHE A 90 -1.42 18.46 36.03
C PHE A 90 -1.69 18.87 37.49
N ALA A 91 -1.69 17.91 38.42
CA ALA A 91 -1.76 18.22 39.86
C ALA A 91 -0.48 18.92 40.35
N GLY A 92 0.70 18.42 39.96
CA GLY A 92 2.00 19.04 40.32
C GLY A 92 2.26 20.39 39.63
N LEU A 93 1.70 20.58 38.44
CA LEU A 93 1.70 21.85 37.70
C LEU A 93 0.67 22.86 38.24
N GLY A 94 -0.03 22.56 39.34
CA GLY A 94 -1.06 23.41 39.94
C GLY A 94 -0.64 24.89 39.97
N HIS A 95 -1.41 25.74 39.28
CA HIS A 95 -1.23 27.19 39.12
C HIS A 95 -0.21 27.70 38.09
N CYS A 96 0.37 26.83 37.25
CA CYS A 96 1.30 27.27 36.20
C CYS A 96 0.58 28.04 35.07
N LYS A 97 1.25 29.06 34.52
CA LYS A 97 0.77 29.86 33.37
C LYS A 97 0.93 29.09 32.04
N LEU A 98 0.40 27.87 31.96
CA LEU A 98 0.44 27.08 30.73
C LEU A 98 -0.31 27.78 29.61
N GLN A 99 0.40 28.01 28.51
CA GLN A 99 -0.10 28.62 27.29
C GLN A 99 -0.27 27.61 26.16
N ARG A 100 0.53 26.53 26.15
CA ARG A 100 0.44 25.44 25.16
C ARG A 100 0.44 24.08 25.82
N VAL A 101 -0.49 23.23 25.43
CA VAL A 101 -0.54 21.81 25.81
C VAL A 101 -0.71 20.99 24.54
N ALA A 102 0.20 20.04 24.31
CA ALA A 102 0.14 19.08 23.22
C ALA A 102 0.24 17.65 23.78
N ILE A 103 -0.76 16.81 23.50
CA ILE A 103 -0.83 15.44 23.99
C ILE A 103 -1.25 14.51 22.86
N GLU A 104 -0.44 13.50 22.62
CA GLU A 104 -0.78 12.39 21.73
C GLU A 104 -0.77 11.09 22.52
N SER A 105 -1.94 10.48 22.68
CA SER A 105 -2.08 9.21 23.40
C SER A 105 -3.35 8.46 23.05
N LYS A 106 -3.26 7.14 23.01
CA LYS A 106 -4.42 6.24 22.88
C LYS A 106 -5.05 5.85 24.24
N GLN A 107 -4.36 6.12 25.35
CA GLN A 107 -4.74 5.62 26.68
C GLN A 107 -5.42 6.68 27.57
N VAL A 108 -5.20 7.97 27.30
CA VAL A 108 -5.73 9.08 28.11
C VAL A 108 -7.25 9.12 28.08
N THR A 109 -7.85 9.28 29.27
CA THR A 109 -9.29 9.43 29.49
C THR A 109 -9.66 10.87 29.85
N ASN A 110 -10.96 11.19 29.77
CA ASN A 110 -11.52 12.51 30.08
C ASN A 110 -11.09 13.05 31.46
N THR A 111 -11.01 12.20 32.47
CA THR A 111 -10.73 12.60 33.87
C THR A 111 -9.40 13.33 34.04
N ALA A 112 -8.33 12.89 33.36
CA ALA A 112 -7.04 13.58 33.38
C ALA A 112 -7.11 14.94 32.68
N LEU A 113 -7.77 14.99 31.52
CA LEU A 113 -7.86 16.21 30.72
C LEU A 113 -8.77 17.26 31.36
N LEU A 114 -9.73 16.85 32.18
CA LEU A 114 -10.58 17.78 32.94
C LEU A 114 -9.78 18.64 33.92
N GLN A 115 -8.58 18.23 34.36
CA GLN A 115 -7.69 19.04 35.20
C GLN A 115 -7.17 20.28 34.45
N LEU A 116 -7.13 20.24 33.12
CA LEU A 116 -6.74 21.40 32.29
C LEU A 116 -7.70 22.58 32.44
N ARG A 117 -8.90 22.40 33.03
CA ARG A 117 -9.82 23.50 33.35
C ARG A 117 -9.18 24.59 34.23
N HIS A 118 -8.17 24.23 35.02
CA HIS A 118 -7.46 25.17 35.89
C HIS A 118 -6.45 26.05 35.12
N CYS A 119 -6.15 25.72 33.86
CA CYS A 119 -5.18 26.42 33.01
C CYS A 119 -5.84 27.54 32.18
N VAL A 120 -6.34 28.60 32.82
CA VAL A 120 -7.13 29.67 32.18
C VAL A 120 -6.38 30.49 31.11
N ASN A 121 -5.04 30.44 31.09
CA ASN A 121 -4.19 31.16 30.13
C ASN A 121 -3.80 30.33 28.90
N LEU A 122 -4.51 29.23 28.64
CA LEU A 122 -4.21 28.35 27.52
C LEU A 122 -4.56 29.03 26.19
N HIS A 123 -3.57 29.15 25.30
CA HIS A 123 -3.71 29.70 23.94
C HIS A 123 -3.76 28.59 22.88
N SER A 124 -3.10 27.46 23.13
CA SER A 124 -2.92 26.37 22.18
C SER A 124 -3.20 25.03 22.85
N LEU A 125 -4.20 24.31 22.35
CA LEU A 125 -4.56 22.99 22.82
C LEU A 125 -4.51 22.00 21.66
N GLU A 126 -3.59 21.04 21.72
CA GLU A 126 -3.40 20.03 20.70
C GLU A 126 -3.59 18.66 21.34
N LEU A 127 -4.72 18.00 21.05
CA LEU A 127 -5.08 16.70 21.60
C LEU A 127 -5.29 15.72 20.44
N HIS A 128 -4.43 14.71 20.35
CA HIS A 128 -4.61 13.55 19.48
C HIS A 128 -4.94 12.34 20.36
N CYS A 129 -6.16 12.34 20.93
CA CYS A 129 -6.59 11.38 21.93
C CYS A 129 -7.90 10.68 21.53
N ILE A 130 -7.85 9.36 21.32
CA ILE A 130 -8.95 8.59 20.72
C ILE A 130 -10.18 8.49 21.66
N LYS A 131 -9.98 8.56 22.98
CA LYS A 131 -11.05 8.38 23.98
C LYS A 131 -11.71 9.68 24.45
N LEU A 132 -11.32 10.84 23.90
CA LEU A 132 -11.85 12.15 24.28
C LEU A 132 -13.32 12.32 23.86
N THR A 133 -14.20 12.75 24.79
CA THR A 133 -15.63 13.03 24.52
C THR A 133 -15.95 14.52 24.60
N ASP A 134 -17.15 14.89 24.15
CA ASP A 134 -17.64 16.27 24.12
C ASP A 134 -17.66 16.95 25.50
N ASP A 135 -17.96 16.21 26.58
CA ASP A 135 -18.05 16.76 27.94
C ASP A 135 -16.76 17.48 28.36
N THR A 136 -15.61 16.89 28.00
CA THR A 136 -14.30 17.48 28.29
C THR A 136 -14.11 18.77 27.50
N LEU A 137 -14.48 18.82 26.22
CA LEU A 137 -14.38 20.03 25.41
C LEU A 137 -15.35 21.12 25.87
N VAL A 138 -16.54 20.76 26.32
CA VAL A 138 -17.51 21.68 26.91
C VAL A 138 -16.92 22.31 28.19
N ALA A 139 -16.34 21.50 29.07
CA ALA A 139 -15.70 22.01 30.29
C ALA A 139 -14.49 22.90 29.98
N LEU A 140 -13.62 22.49 29.05
CA LEU A 140 -12.43 23.25 28.67
C LEU A 140 -12.75 24.55 27.93
N SER A 141 -13.73 24.54 27.03
CA SER A 141 -14.14 25.75 26.30
C SER A 141 -14.74 26.81 27.24
N ARG A 142 -15.47 26.40 28.28
CA ARG A 142 -15.99 27.31 29.32
C ARG A 142 -14.89 27.93 30.19
N ALA A 143 -13.87 27.15 30.54
CA ALA A 143 -12.80 27.58 31.43
C ALA A 143 -11.69 28.37 30.71
N CYS A 144 -11.24 27.89 29.54
CA CYS A 144 -10.07 28.41 28.83
C CYS A 144 -10.47 29.40 27.71
N LYS A 145 -10.92 30.60 28.09
CA LYS A 145 -11.44 31.61 27.14
C LYS A 145 -10.39 32.24 26.22
N ARG A 146 -9.10 32.04 26.49
CA ARG A 146 -7.97 32.58 25.69
C ARG A 146 -7.49 31.64 24.59
N LEU A 147 -8.20 30.54 24.34
CA LEU A 147 -7.86 29.57 23.31
C LEU A 147 -7.89 30.22 21.92
N GLN A 148 -6.75 30.18 21.24
CA GLN A 148 -6.55 30.68 19.88
C GLN A 148 -6.38 29.55 18.87
N ARG A 149 -5.78 28.42 19.29
CA ARG A 149 -5.50 27.27 18.43
C ARG A 149 -5.96 25.99 19.11
N ILE A 150 -6.83 25.24 18.43
CA ILE A 150 -7.33 23.94 18.89
C ILE A 150 -7.09 22.92 17.78
N ASN A 151 -6.36 21.86 18.09
CA ASN A 151 -6.18 20.70 17.21
C ASN A 151 -6.73 19.45 17.91
N LEU A 152 -7.75 18.86 17.31
CA LEU A 152 -8.47 17.68 17.79
C LEU A 152 -8.45 16.58 16.73
N ALA A 153 -7.51 16.63 15.79
CA ALA A 153 -7.43 15.66 14.71
C ALA A 153 -7.42 14.22 15.26
N GLY A 154 -8.20 13.31 14.67
CA GLY A 154 -8.26 11.90 15.07
C GLY A 154 -9.06 11.59 16.34
N CYS A 155 -9.61 12.61 17.03
CA CYS A 155 -10.45 12.41 18.21
C CYS A 155 -11.87 11.99 17.79
N SER A 156 -12.00 10.71 17.46
CA SER A 156 -13.15 10.14 16.75
C SER A 156 -14.48 10.20 17.53
N ARG A 157 -14.45 10.35 18.86
CA ARG A 157 -15.65 10.41 19.72
C ARG A 157 -16.23 11.82 19.90
N ILE A 158 -15.56 12.86 19.41
CA ILE A 158 -16.06 14.24 19.43
C ILE A 158 -17.18 14.39 18.40
N GLY A 159 -18.32 14.91 18.85
CA GLY A 159 -19.46 15.26 18.02
C GLY A 159 -19.73 16.77 18.02
N ASP A 160 -20.96 17.14 17.67
CA ASP A 160 -21.28 18.55 17.49
C ASP A 160 -21.30 19.34 18.79
N SER A 161 -21.70 18.72 19.91
CA SER A 161 -21.81 19.41 21.20
C SER A 161 -20.48 20.03 21.66
N GLY A 162 -19.35 19.33 21.44
CA GLY A 162 -18.02 19.83 21.78
C GLY A 162 -17.62 21.03 20.93
N VAL A 163 -17.84 20.97 19.61
CA VAL A 163 -17.50 22.05 18.68
C VAL A 163 -18.43 23.26 18.85
N MET A 164 -19.72 23.04 19.12
CA MET A 164 -20.66 24.11 19.45
C MET A 164 -20.22 24.86 20.71
N ALA A 165 -19.79 24.16 21.76
CA ALA A 165 -19.28 24.81 22.97
C ALA A 165 -18.01 25.62 22.71
N ILE A 166 -17.11 25.10 21.85
CA ILE A 166 -15.95 25.86 21.37
C ILE A 166 -16.40 27.13 20.63
N ALA A 167 -17.36 27.03 19.70
CA ALA A 167 -17.86 28.17 18.93
C ALA A 167 -18.50 29.25 19.84
N MET A 168 -19.20 28.84 20.90
CA MET A 168 -19.88 29.72 21.85
C MET A 168 -18.92 30.40 22.85
N HIS A 169 -17.94 29.67 23.38
CA HIS A 169 -17.14 30.14 24.52
C HIS A 169 -15.70 30.56 24.16
N ALA A 170 -15.07 29.94 23.16
CA ALA A 170 -13.71 30.27 22.73
C ALA A 170 -13.73 31.40 21.69
N THR A 171 -14.01 32.63 22.12
CA THR A 171 -14.19 33.79 21.22
C THR A 171 -12.90 34.22 20.52
N LEU A 172 -11.74 33.90 21.08
CA LEU A 172 -10.43 34.22 20.49
C LEU A 172 -9.88 33.13 19.55
N LEU A 173 -10.68 32.13 19.21
CA LEU A 173 -10.25 31.02 18.36
C LEU A 173 -9.99 31.46 16.91
N GLU A 174 -8.75 31.31 16.47
CA GLU A 174 -8.27 31.59 15.12
C GLU A 174 -8.01 30.33 14.30
N GLN A 175 -7.61 29.22 14.94
CA GLN A 175 -7.28 27.97 14.26
C GLN A 175 -8.01 26.79 14.88
N LEU A 176 -8.73 26.04 14.05
CA LEU A 176 -9.43 24.82 14.45
C LEU A 176 -9.11 23.69 13.46
N ASN A 177 -8.58 22.59 13.99
CA ASN A 177 -8.41 21.35 13.25
C ASN A 177 -9.26 20.25 13.91
N VAL A 178 -10.24 19.74 13.18
CA VAL A 178 -11.12 18.64 13.59
C VAL A 178 -11.10 17.50 12.58
N ALA A 179 -9.97 17.33 11.87
CA ALA A 179 -9.81 16.26 10.90
C ALA A 179 -10.08 14.88 11.52
N MET A 180 -10.70 13.97 10.78
CA MET A 180 -11.04 12.59 11.23
C MET A 180 -12.02 12.51 12.41
N CYS A 181 -12.66 13.61 12.81
CA CYS A 181 -13.77 13.60 13.76
C CYS A 181 -15.07 13.24 13.02
N HIS A 182 -15.33 11.94 12.88
CA HIS A 182 -16.40 11.41 12.03
C HIS A 182 -17.82 11.71 12.53
N ARG A 183 -18.02 12.08 13.80
CA ARG A 183 -19.35 12.40 14.36
C ARG A 183 -19.76 13.87 14.19
N ILE A 184 -18.87 14.69 13.64
CA ILE A 184 -19.16 16.09 13.36
C ILE A 184 -20.08 16.19 12.13
N THR A 185 -21.13 16.99 12.25
CA THR A 185 -22.11 17.27 11.21
C THR A 185 -22.14 18.76 10.87
N ASN A 186 -23.06 19.13 9.98
CA ASN A 186 -23.32 20.52 9.59
C ASN A 186 -23.61 21.44 10.79
N SER A 187 -24.20 20.92 11.87
CA SER A 187 -24.53 21.70 13.08
C SER A 187 -23.30 22.37 13.68
N SER A 188 -22.15 21.69 13.70
CA SER A 188 -20.89 22.26 14.14
C SER A 188 -20.43 23.44 13.28
N LEU A 189 -20.49 23.28 11.96
CA LEU A 189 -20.07 24.35 11.04
C LEU A 189 -21.02 25.54 11.08
N VAL A 190 -22.33 25.30 11.23
CA VAL A 190 -23.33 26.36 11.41
C VAL A 190 -23.03 27.14 12.70
N ALA A 191 -22.73 26.46 13.81
CA ALA A 191 -22.33 27.12 15.04
C ALA A 191 -21.04 27.94 14.89
N LEU A 192 -20.05 27.42 14.17
CA LEU A 192 -18.82 28.16 13.85
C LEU A 192 -19.07 29.35 12.92
N ALA A 193 -20.01 29.25 11.97
CA ALA A 193 -20.38 30.34 11.08
C ALA A 193 -21.15 31.46 11.82
N LEU A 194 -22.07 31.09 12.72
CA LEU A 194 -22.93 32.03 13.46
C LEU A 194 -22.31 32.55 14.77
N ARG A 195 -21.06 32.20 15.07
CA ARG A 195 -20.37 32.69 16.27
C ARG A 195 -20.24 34.22 16.25
N GLY A 196 -20.34 34.85 17.42
CA GLY A 196 -20.20 36.31 17.56
C GLY A 196 -18.82 36.88 17.24
N SER A 197 -17.80 36.03 17.04
CA SER A 197 -16.40 36.43 16.78
C SER A 197 -15.88 35.81 15.47
N PRO A 198 -16.05 36.48 14.32
CA PRO A 198 -15.71 35.91 13.01
C PRO A 198 -14.22 36.07 12.67
N ILE A 199 -13.35 35.50 13.50
CA ILE A 199 -11.88 35.63 13.40
C ILE A 199 -11.17 34.33 12.99
N ILE A 200 -11.92 33.29 12.59
CA ILE A 200 -11.31 32.02 12.19
C ILE A 200 -10.47 32.27 10.93
N SER A 201 -9.19 31.91 11.02
CA SER A 201 -8.22 32.06 9.93
C SER A 201 -7.79 30.71 9.34
N HIS A 202 -7.77 29.64 10.15
CA HIS A 202 -7.40 28.30 9.69
C HIS A 202 -8.45 27.29 10.14
N LEU A 203 -9.08 26.60 9.19
CA LEU A 203 -10.09 25.59 9.44
C LEU A 203 -9.77 24.31 8.66
N VAL A 204 -9.57 23.21 9.38
CA VAL A 204 -9.27 21.89 8.81
C VAL A 204 -10.36 20.90 9.19
N LEU A 205 -11.04 20.38 8.18
CA LEU A 205 -12.25 19.53 8.23
C LEU A 205 -12.04 18.18 7.53
N ASP A 206 -10.78 17.78 7.33
CA ASP A 206 -10.45 16.62 6.50
C ASP A 206 -11.09 15.34 7.04
N LYS A 207 -11.68 14.54 6.15
CA LYS A 207 -12.34 13.26 6.46
C LYS A 207 -13.49 13.37 7.47
N CYS A 208 -14.14 14.53 7.57
CA CYS A 208 -15.42 14.69 8.25
C CYS A 208 -16.56 14.24 7.32
N LEU A 209 -17.01 12.99 7.49
CA LEU A 209 -17.84 12.28 6.51
C LEU A 209 -19.28 12.80 6.36
N HIS A 210 -19.76 13.60 7.31
CA HIS A 210 -21.16 14.08 7.38
C HIS A 210 -21.33 15.58 7.11
N LEU A 211 -20.31 16.23 6.54
CA LEU A 211 -20.38 17.64 6.15
C LEU A 211 -20.92 17.81 4.72
N SER A 212 -21.81 18.77 4.52
CA SER A 212 -22.33 19.18 3.22
C SER A 212 -21.67 20.47 2.72
N GLY A 213 -21.78 20.73 1.42
CA GLY A 213 -21.25 21.94 0.78
C GLY A 213 -21.93 23.21 1.29
N LEU A 214 -23.24 23.16 1.58
CA LEU A 214 -23.98 24.29 2.17
C LEU A 214 -23.36 24.79 3.48
N ALA A 215 -22.94 23.87 4.35
CA ALA A 215 -22.35 24.23 5.63
C ALA A 215 -20.97 24.89 5.47
N VAL A 216 -20.16 24.42 4.51
CA VAL A 216 -18.88 25.06 4.16
C VAL A 216 -19.12 26.45 3.56
N LEU A 217 -20.13 26.60 2.71
CA LEU A 217 -20.52 27.87 2.11
C LEU A 217 -20.91 28.90 3.16
N LEU A 218 -21.68 28.51 4.18
CA LEU A 218 -22.05 29.39 5.30
C LEU A 218 -20.82 29.88 6.08
N VAL A 219 -19.83 29.00 6.31
CA VAL A 219 -18.58 29.39 6.96
C VAL A 219 -17.81 30.40 6.10
N LEU A 220 -17.71 30.16 4.79
CA LEU A 220 -17.09 31.10 3.85
C LEU A 220 -17.77 32.47 3.88
N GLN A 221 -19.11 32.51 3.94
CA GLN A 221 -19.86 33.77 4.01
C GLN A 221 -19.64 34.54 5.31
N ARG A 222 -19.46 33.85 6.44
CA ARG A 222 -19.47 34.46 7.77
C ARG A 222 -18.08 34.62 8.40
N GLN A 223 -17.03 34.07 7.80
CA GLN A 223 -15.64 34.16 8.29
C GLN A 223 -14.75 34.97 7.33
N PRO A 224 -14.69 36.31 7.46
CA PRO A 224 -13.94 37.18 6.54
C PRO A 224 -12.41 37.06 6.67
N ARG A 225 -11.91 36.49 7.77
CA ARG A 225 -10.47 36.33 8.03
C ARG A 225 -9.91 34.97 7.62
N LEU A 226 -10.72 34.12 6.98
CA LEU A 226 -10.32 32.77 6.61
C LEU A 226 -9.20 32.81 5.56
N LYS A 227 -8.06 32.22 5.89
CA LYS A 227 -6.86 32.13 5.04
C LYS A 227 -6.57 30.71 4.61
N HIS A 228 -6.85 29.72 5.45
CA HIS A 228 -6.62 28.31 5.18
C HIS A 228 -7.92 27.52 5.39
N LEU A 229 -8.38 26.85 4.34
CA LEU A 229 -9.54 25.97 4.37
C LEU A 229 -9.18 24.60 3.78
N SER A 230 -9.38 23.56 4.58
CA SER A 230 -9.16 22.18 4.15
C SER A 230 -10.40 21.35 4.46
N PHE A 231 -10.91 20.64 3.46
CA PHE A 231 -12.02 19.69 3.58
C PHE A 231 -11.74 18.41 2.77
N ALA A 232 -10.49 17.97 2.79
CA ALA A 232 -10.05 16.83 1.99
C ALA A 232 -10.78 15.54 2.39
N HIS A 233 -11.12 14.71 1.40
CA HIS A 233 -11.78 13.42 1.55
C HIS A 233 -13.14 13.51 2.26
N CYS A 234 -13.88 14.60 2.02
CA CYS A 234 -15.26 14.78 2.50
C CYS A 234 -16.25 14.46 1.36
N PRO A 235 -16.80 13.23 1.30
CA PRO A 235 -17.55 12.76 0.12
C PRO A 235 -18.94 13.40 -0.04
N ARG A 236 -19.50 14.00 1.02
CA ARG A 236 -20.82 14.62 1.02
C ARG A 236 -20.82 16.11 0.66
N ILE A 237 -19.66 16.68 0.38
CA ILE A 237 -19.56 18.05 -0.14
C ILE A 237 -19.87 17.98 -1.64
N LEU A 238 -21.10 18.33 -1.99
CA LEU A 238 -21.58 18.34 -3.36
C LEU A 238 -21.26 19.67 -4.03
N GLY A 239 -20.75 19.61 -5.26
CA GLY A 239 -20.42 20.81 -6.02
C GLY A 239 -21.60 21.76 -6.27
N ALA A 240 -22.79 21.20 -6.55
CA ALA A 240 -24.00 21.97 -6.82
C ALA A 240 -24.38 22.87 -5.62
N GLU A 241 -24.18 22.39 -4.40
CA GLU A 241 -24.50 23.15 -3.18
C GLU A 241 -23.61 24.38 -3.01
N LEU A 242 -22.34 24.31 -3.44
CA LEU A 242 -21.42 25.44 -3.39
C LEU A 242 -21.75 26.49 -4.46
N GLN A 243 -22.34 26.08 -5.58
CA GLN A 243 -22.73 26.97 -6.68
C GLN A 243 -24.02 27.77 -6.41
N LEU A 244 -24.83 27.36 -5.42
CA LEU A 244 -26.08 28.04 -5.03
C LEU A 244 -25.87 29.49 -4.54
N GLN A 245 -24.61 29.91 -4.34
CA GLN A 245 -24.27 31.24 -3.85
C GLN A 245 -24.41 32.40 -4.86
N ARG A 246 -24.83 32.14 -6.12
CA ARG A 246 -25.01 33.19 -7.15
C ARG A 246 -25.95 34.35 -6.75
N THR A 247 -26.66 34.26 -5.62
CA THR A 247 -27.67 35.22 -5.15
C THR A 247 -27.26 36.08 -3.95
N SER A 248 -26.11 35.85 -3.29
CA SER A 248 -25.71 36.61 -2.09
C SER A 248 -24.61 37.65 -2.38
N ARG A 249 -24.83 38.93 -2.04
CA ARG A 249 -23.91 40.07 -2.25
C ARG A 249 -22.60 40.05 -1.42
N SER A 250 -22.33 38.99 -0.65
CA SER A 250 -21.15 38.93 0.22
C SER A 250 -19.97 38.31 -0.53
N SER A 251 -18.91 39.08 -0.74
CA SER A 251 -17.63 38.59 -1.27
C SER A 251 -17.04 37.54 -0.34
N ALA A 252 -16.57 36.42 -0.88
CA ALA A 252 -15.89 35.39 -0.10
C ALA A 252 -14.56 35.90 0.48
N PRO A 253 -14.06 35.34 1.60
CA PRO A 253 -12.81 35.75 2.21
C PRO A 253 -11.63 35.50 1.28
N PRO A 254 -10.55 36.33 1.37
CA PRO A 254 -9.34 36.16 0.56
C PRO A 254 -8.52 34.95 1.06
N THR A 255 -9.04 33.76 0.78
CA THR A 255 -8.44 32.48 1.16
C THR A 255 -7.13 32.30 0.39
N LYS A 256 -6.06 31.99 1.12
CA LYS A 256 -4.71 31.78 0.60
C LYS A 256 -4.41 30.32 0.32
N GLU A 257 -5.02 29.41 1.07
CA GLU A 257 -4.75 27.98 0.97
C GLU A 257 -6.07 27.21 0.94
N LEU A 258 -6.28 26.44 -0.12
CA LEU A 258 -7.46 25.59 -0.32
C LEU A 258 -7.03 24.15 -0.57
N ASN A 259 -7.54 23.23 0.25
CA ASN A 259 -7.34 21.79 0.07
C ASN A 259 -8.68 21.06 -0.04
N ALA A 260 -8.98 20.61 -1.26
CA ALA A 260 -10.20 19.87 -1.62
C ALA A 260 -9.88 18.45 -2.12
N ARG A 261 -8.71 17.91 -1.74
CA ARG A 261 -8.23 16.59 -2.19
C ARG A 261 -9.28 15.50 -1.98
N GLY A 262 -9.53 14.67 -3.00
CA GLY A 262 -10.30 13.44 -2.87
C GLY A 262 -11.80 13.63 -2.59
N CYS A 263 -12.33 14.83 -2.80
CA CYS A 263 -13.76 15.14 -2.74
C CYS A 263 -14.42 14.79 -4.08
N ALA A 264 -14.58 13.49 -4.38
CA ALA A 264 -15.05 13.01 -5.68
C ALA A 264 -16.39 13.64 -6.14
N SER A 265 -17.28 13.95 -5.20
CA SER A 265 -18.60 14.56 -5.46
C SER A 265 -18.57 16.07 -5.73
N LEU A 266 -17.38 16.69 -5.69
CA LEU A 266 -17.22 18.12 -5.92
C LEU A 266 -17.40 18.47 -7.40
N GLY A 267 -16.88 17.65 -8.32
CA GLY A 267 -16.91 17.92 -9.77
C GLY A 267 -16.46 19.33 -10.12
N ASP A 268 -17.14 19.96 -11.09
CA ASP A 268 -16.95 21.38 -11.46
C ASP A 268 -17.54 22.37 -10.42
N GLY A 269 -18.07 21.90 -9.30
CA GLY A 269 -18.48 22.77 -8.19
C GLY A 269 -17.32 23.54 -7.55
N VAL A 270 -16.08 23.08 -7.77
CA VAL A 270 -14.88 23.81 -7.36
C VAL A 270 -14.71 25.14 -8.10
N ASP A 271 -15.29 25.28 -9.29
CA ASP A 271 -15.16 26.47 -10.16
C ASP A 271 -15.63 27.74 -9.46
N PHE A 272 -16.68 27.64 -8.64
CA PHE A 272 -17.15 28.74 -7.82
C PHE A 272 -16.06 29.22 -6.85
N LEU A 273 -15.46 28.29 -6.11
CA LEU A 273 -14.39 28.60 -5.15
C LEU A 273 -13.16 29.17 -5.84
N LEU A 274 -12.77 28.62 -6.99
CA LEU A 274 -11.65 29.14 -7.79
C LEU A 274 -11.92 30.56 -8.29
N THR A 275 -13.15 30.83 -8.75
CA THR A 275 -13.56 32.16 -9.22
C THR A 275 -13.45 33.21 -8.10
N GLU A 276 -13.91 32.85 -6.90
CA GLU A 276 -13.87 33.73 -5.72
C GLU A 276 -12.43 33.95 -5.22
N PHE A 277 -11.60 32.91 -5.15
CA PHE A 277 -10.26 32.99 -4.54
C PHE A 277 -9.12 33.29 -5.53
N ARG A 278 -9.40 33.47 -6.82
CA ARG A 278 -8.39 33.63 -7.89
C ARG A 278 -7.31 34.69 -7.60
N ARG A 279 -7.63 35.74 -6.85
CA ARG A 279 -6.70 36.84 -6.53
C ARG A 279 -5.91 36.65 -5.23
N SER A 280 -6.31 35.71 -4.39
CA SER A 280 -5.72 35.51 -3.05
C SER A 280 -5.00 34.17 -2.90
N LEU A 281 -5.33 33.19 -3.74
CA LEU A 281 -4.86 31.82 -3.62
C LEU A 281 -3.36 31.70 -3.88
N SER A 282 -2.66 31.09 -2.93
CA SER A 282 -1.22 30.83 -2.96
C SER A 282 -0.88 29.34 -2.92
N SER A 283 -1.75 28.52 -2.35
CA SER A 283 -1.62 27.06 -2.29
C SER A 283 -2.95 26.39 -2.62
N LEU A 284 -2.94 25.46 -3.58
CA LEU A 284 -4.12 24.76 -4.06
C LEU A 284 -3.85 23.25 -4.17
N ASN A 285 -4.69 22.46 -3.52
CA ASN A 285 -4.67 21.01 -3.63
C ASN A 285 -6.02 20.47 -4.11
N LEU A 286 -6.04 20.02 -5.36
CA LEU A 286 -7.19 19.41 -6.04
C LEU A 286 -6.94 17.93 -6.36
N SER A 287 -5.97 17.30 -5.69
CA SER A 287 -5.59 15.93 -6.01
C SER A 287 -6.74 14.94 -5.85
N SER A 288 -6.78 13.92 -6.71
CA SER A 288 -7.81 12.87 -6.75
C SER A 288 -9.22 13.38 -7.08
N LEU A 289 -9.35 14.58 -7.65
CA LEU A 289 -10.58 15.03 -8.30
C LEU A 289 -10.55 14.60 -9.78
N VAL A 290 -11.13 13.44 -10.06
CA VAL A 290 -11.10 12.80 -11.39
C VAL A 290 -12.08 13.45 -12.37
N SER A 291 -13.11 14.14 -11.85
CA SER A 291 -14.21 14.74 -12.60
C SER A 291 -14.00 16.21 -13.00
N LEU A 292 -12.79 16.77 -12.82
CA LEU A 292 -12.51 18.15 -13.21
C LEU A 292 -12.51 18.30 -14.73
N SER A 293 -13.18 19.34 -15.22
CA SER A 293 -13.19 19.71 -16.64
C SER A 293 -12.08 20.71 -17.00
N SER A 294 -11.87 20.95 -18.30
CA SER A 294 -10.95 21.98 -18.78
C SER A 294 -11.34 23.40 -18.36
N THR A 295 -12.61 23.67 -18.02
CA THR A 295 -13.01 24.97 -17.48
C THR A 295 -12.45 25.19 -16.08
N SER A 296 -12.46 24.16 -15.22
CA SER A 296 -11.83 24.21 -13.90
C SER A 296 -10.34 24.53 -14.02
N PHE A 297 -9.61 23.88 -14.94
CA PHE A 297 -8.19 24.16 -15.16
C PHE A 297 -7.93 25.57 -15.73
N ALA A 298 -8.82 26.08 -16.58
CA ALA A 298 -8.75 27.47 -17.06
C ALA A 298 -9.04 28.51 -15.97
N LEU A 299 -9.76 28.14 -14.89
CA LEU A 299 -9.90 28.99 -13.71
C LEU A 299 -8.66 28.92 -12.82
N VAL A 300 -8.03 27.74 -12.71
CA VAL A 300 -6.74 27.59 -12.01
C VAL A 300 -5.69 28.50 -12.65
N SER A 301 -5.60 28.58 -13.98
CA SER A 301 -4.63 29.46 -14.65
C SER A 301 -4.83 30.95 -14.38
N GLN A 302 -6.00 31.37 -13.91
CA GLN A 302 -6.25 32.76 -13.51
C GLN A 302 -5.73 33.09 -12.10
N CYS A 303 -5.25 32.08 -11.37
CA CYS A 303 -4.68 32.24 -10.03
C CYS A 303 -3.20 32.68 -10.11
N SER A 304 -2.95 33.95 -10.40
CA SER A 304 -1.59 34.48 -10.65
C SER A 304 -0.68 34.49 -9.42
N SER A 305 -1.24 34.44 -8.21
CA SER A 305 -0.48 34.40 -6.95
C SER A 305 -0.14 32.98 -6.49
N LEU A 306 -0.45 31.96 -7.30
CA LEU A 306 -0.28 30.57 -6.93
C LEU A 306 1.20 30.17 -6.90
N THR A 307 1.62 29.61 -5.77
CA THR A 307 2.99 29.14 -5.54
C THR A 307 3.06 27.63 -5.39
N CYS A 308 2.01 27.00 -4.88
CA CYS A 308 1.94 25.55 -4.69
C CYS A 308 0.67 25.00 -5.34
N LEU A 309 0.83 24.04 -6.25
CA LEU A 309 -0.28 23.40 -6.96
C LEU A 309 -0.12 21.88 -6.95
N ASN A 310 -1.16 21.19 -6.48
CA ASN A 310 -1.22 19.73 -6.51
C ASN A 310 -2.45 19.26 -7.30
N LEU A 311 -2.21 18.65 -8.46
CA LEU A 311 -3.19 18.06 -9.37
C LEU A 311 -3.02 16.54 -9.49
N SER A 312 -2.39 15.90 -8.50
CA SER A 312 -2.14 14.45 -8.54
C SER A 312 -3.42 13.66 -8.77
N MET A 313 -3.38 12.65 -9.63
CA MET A 313 -4.49 11.76 -9.99
C MET A 313 -5.69 12.48 -10.66
N CYS A 314 -5.52 13.71 -11.14
CA CYS A 314 -6.47 14.36 -12.04
C CYS A 314 -6.27 13.79 -13.45
N ARG A 315 -6.96 12.68 -13.76
CA ARG A 315 -6.80 11.92 -15.02
C ARG A 315 -7.31 12.63 -16.27
N SER A 316 -8.15 13.66 -16.11
CA SER A 316 -8.66 14.51 -17.17
C SER A 316 -7.72 15.65 -17.57
N LEU A 317 -6.61 15.83 -16.84
CA LEU A 317 -5.65 16.91 -17.11
C LEU A 317 -4.85 16.63 -18.39
N THR A 318 -5.03 17.49 -19.40
CA THR A 318 -4.33 17.39 -20.69
C THR A 318 -3.10 18.30 -20.77
N ASN A 319 -2.23 18.10 -21.77
CA ASN A 319 -1.11 19.00 -22.06
C ASN A 319 -1.55 20.44 -22.34
N MET A 320 -2.70 20.63 -22.99
CA MET A 320 -3.26 21.96 -23.28
C MET A 320 -3.68 22.68 -22.00
N ASP A 321 -4.28 21.95 -21.05
CA ASP A 321 -4.65 22.50 -19.74
C ASP A 321 -3.42 22.81 -18.90
N LEU A 322 -2.43 21.92 -18.89
CA LEU A 322 -1.15 22.15 -18.21
C LEU A 322 -0.42 23.37 -18.79
N SER A 323 -0.43 23.55 -20.10
CA SER A 323 0.12 24.72 -20.78
C SER A 323 -0.53 26.02 -20.30
N ARG A 324 -1.88 26.07 -20.28
CA ARG A 324 -2.62 27.24 -19.76
C ARG A 324 -2.24 27.56 -18.32
N ILE A 325 -2.15 26.53 -17.47
CA ILE A 325 -1.75 26.69 -16.07
C ILE A 325 -0.32 27.20 -15.96
N ALA A 326 0.62 26.66 -16.73
CA ALA A 326 2.03 27.05 -16.69
C ALA A 326 2.22 28.52 -17.09
N TYR A 327 1.54 29.00 -18.14
CA TYR A 327 1.61 30.40 -18.54
C TYR A 327 0.84 31.35 -17.61
N GLY A 328 -0.29 30.90 -17.04
CA GLY A 328 -1.10 31.72 -16.14
C GLY A 328 -0.54 31.84 -14.71
N CYS A 329 0.12 30.80 -14.22
CA CYS A 329 0.67 30.70 -12.87
C CYS A 329 2.21 30.68 -12.87
N SER A 330 2.84 31.69 -13.47
CA SER A 330 4.31 31.75 -13.65
C SER A 330 5.13 31.84 -12.34
N GLN A 331 4.48 32.11 -11.20
CA GLN A 331 5.10 32.17 -9.88
C GLN A 331 5.09 30.83 -9.12
N LEU A 332 4.69 29.74 -9.78
CA LEU A 332 4.70 28.41 -9.19
C LEU A 332 6.11 27.99 -8.76
N ARG A 333 6.20 27.57 -7.50
CA ARG A 333 7.40 26.99 -6.86
C ARG A 333 7.26 25.49 -6.66
N SER A 334 6.05 24.99 -6.43
CA SER A 334 5.78 23.56 -6.24
C SER A 334 4.65 23.09 -7.15
N LEU A 335 4.93 22.11 -8.00
CA LEU A 335 3.96 21.48 -8.89
C LEU A 335 3.98 19.95 -8.72
N VAL A 336 2.84 19.38 -8.38
CA VAL A 336 2.69 17.93 -8.17
C VAL A 336 1.66 17.37 -9.14
N LEU A 337 2.11 16.51 -10.06
CA LEU A 337 1.34 15.91 -11.16
C LEU A 337 1.30 14.37 -11.05
N GLN A 338 1.42 13.82 -9.85
CA GLN A 338 1.54 12.36 -9.66
C GLN A 338 0.34 11.63 -10.29
N GLY A 339 0.58 10.66 -11.17
CA GLY A 339 -0.46 9.85 -11.80
C GLY A 339 -1.31 10.58 -12.85
N CYS A 340 -0.87 11.72 -13.35
CA CYS A 340 -1.48 12.42 -14.49
C CYS A 340 -1.02 11.76 -15.81
N VAL A 341 -1.68 10.66 -16.17
CA VAL A 341 -1.26 9.77 -17.27
C VAL A 341 -1.38 10.37 -18.69
N GLN A 342 -2.13 11.46 -18.86
CA GLN A 342 -2.29 12.15 -20.15
C GLN A 342 -1.18 13.19 -20.40
N ILE A 343 -0.29 13.41 -19.44
CA ILE A 343 0.84 14.33 -19.59
C ILE A 343 2.04 13.59 -20.17
N ASP A 344 2.63 14.17 -21.20
CA ASP A 344 3.81 13.69 -21.91
C ASP A 344 4.90 14.77 -22.00
N ASP A 345 5.90 14.53 -22.85
CA ASP A 345 7.03 15.43 -23.07
C ASP A 345 6.64 16.83 -23.56
N ASP A 346 5.52 17.00 -24.28
CA ASP A 346 5.07 18.31 -24.77
C ASP A 346 4.50 19.15 -23.63
N GLY A 347 3.68 18.53 -22.77
CA GLY A 347 3.16 19.19 -21.56
C GLY A 347 4.29 19.62 -20.62
N VAL A 348 5.26 18.73 -20.43
CA VAL A 348 6.44 18.97 -19.60
C VAL A 348 7.38 20.02 -20.21
N SER A 349 7.55 20.04 -21.53
CA SER A 349 8.32 21.06 -22.24
C SER A 349 7.71 22.45 -22.05
N THR A 350 6.39 22.54 -22.01
CA THR A 350 5.70 23.81 -21.74
C THR A 350 5.91 24.28 -20.31
N VAL A 351 5.89 23.36 -19.34
CA VAL A 351 6.28 23.65 -17.95
C VAL A 351 7.69 24.21 -17.88
N ALA A 352 8.64 23.57 -18.57
CA ALA A 352 10.03 24.02 -18.63
C ALA A 352 10.19 25.43 -19.23
N ALA A 353 9.38 25.77 -20.24
CA ALA A 353 9.44 27.06 -20.92
C ALA A 353 8.79 28.21 -20.13
N ALA A 354 7.83 27.92 -19.25
CA ALA A 354 7.06 28.95 -18.53
C ALA A 354 7.46 29.08 -17.05
N LEU A 355 7.76 27.97 -16.35
CA LEU A 355 7.92 27.92 -14.89
C LEU A 355 9.38 27.96 -14.45
N HIS A 356 10.04 29.10 -14.66
CA HIS A 356 11.45 29.32 -14.29
C HIS A 356 11.71 29.38 -12.77
N SER A 357 10.67 29.67 -11.98
CA SER A 357 10.73 29.75 -10.51
C SER A 357 10.43 28.43 -9.80
N LEU A 358 10.24 27.34 -10.55
CA LEU A 358 9.87 26.04 -10.00
C LEU A 358 11.01 25.44 -9.18
N GLU A 359 10.71 25.07 -7.93
CA GLU A 359 11.65 24.49 -6.95
C GLU A 359 11.35 23.01 -6.70
N HIS A 360 10.08 22.60 -6.74
CA HIS A 360 9.64 21.23 -6.50
C HIS A 360 8.74 20.74 -7.64
N LEU A 361 9.12 19.63 -8.28
CA LEU A 361 8.34 18.98 -9.33
C LEU A 361 8.20 17.48 -9.06
N SER A 362 6.95 17.00 -9.05
CA SER A 362 6.67 15.56 -8.93
C SER A 362 5.88 15.05 -10.13
N LEU A 363 6.51 14.12 -10.85
CA LEU A 363 6.00 13.41 -12.02
C LEU A 363 5.81 11.91 -11.73
N ASP A 364 5.70 11.53 -10.45
CA ASP A 364 5.53 10.13 -10.05
C ASP A 364 4.35 9.47 -10.75
N PHE A 365 4.53 8.27 -11.33
CA PHE A 365 3.52 7.56 -12.15
C PHE A 365 3.06 8.30 -13.42
N CYS A 366 3.84 9.24 -13.95
CA CYS A 366 3.65 9.78 -15.30
C CYS A 366 4.44 8.94 -16.32
N TYR A 367 3.77 7.95 -16.90
CA TYR A 367 4.41 6.92 -17.73
C TYR A 367 4.83 7.37 -19.14
N ASN A 368 4.31 8.51 -19.62
CA ASN A 368 4.52 9.01 -20.98
C ASN A 368 5.63 10.07 -21.08
N ILE A 369 6.44 10.21 -20.02
CA ILE A 369 7.55 11.15 -19.97
C ILE A 369 8.84 10.39 -20.28
N SER A 370 9.59 10.89 -21.26
CA SER A 370 10.84 10.33 -21.74
C SER A 370 12.03 11.23 -21.41
N ASP A 371 13.22 10.80 -21.85
CA ASP A 371 14.45 11.57 -21.74
C ASP A 371 14.32 12.96 -22.38
N ILE A 372 13.50 13.12 -23.43
CA ILE A 372 13.30 14.40 -24.12
C ILE A 372 12.67 15.44 -23.19
N GLY A 373 11.54 15.07 -22.54
CA GLY A 373 10.83 15.96 -21.63
C GLY A 373 11.68 16.31 -20.41
N LEU A 374 12.41 15.34 -19.86
CA LEU A 374 13.25 15.58 -18.69
C LEU A 374 14.49 16.44 -19.02
N ARG A 375 15.11 16.29 -20.20
CA ARG A 375 16.18 17.21 -20.67
C ARG A 375 15.67 18.65 -20.75
N ARG A 376 14.50 18.86 -21.36
CA ARG A 376 13.85 20.18 -21.45
C ARG A 376 13.61 20.79 -20.07
N LEU A 377 13.14 20.02 -19.10
CA LEU A 377 12.97 20.47 -17.71
C LEU A 377 14.28 20.92 -17.06
N ILE A 378 15.33 20.13 -17.22
CA ILE A 378 16.65 20.44 -16.67
C ILE A 378 17.18 21.77 -17.22
N ASP A 379 16.95 22.02 -18.51
CA ASP A 379 17.42 23.24 -19.17
C ASP A 379 16.56 24.48 -18.81
N GLY A 380 15.24 24.32 -18.68
CA GLY A 380 14.30 25.44 -18.46
C GLY A 380 14.05 25.79 -16.99
N CYS A 381 13.87 24.80 -16.12
CA CYS A 381 13.54 25.00 -14.70
C CYS A 381 14.80 25.21 -13.84
N VAL A 382 15.46 26.35 -14.03
CA VAL A 382 16.76 26.66 -13.40
C VAL A 382 16.76 26.66 -11.87
N ARG A 383 15.61 26.81 -11.20
CA ARG A 383 15.53 26.80 -9.72
C ARG A 383 15.14 25.46 -9.12
N LEU A 384 15.04 24.40 -9.93
CA LEU A 384 14.54 23.10 -9.48
C LEU A 384 15.50 22.44 -8.48
N ARG A 385 14.97 22.07 -7.31
CA ARG A 385 15.73 21.47 -6.20
C ARG A 385 15.23 20.08 -5.84
N ASP A 386 13.92 19.87 -5.90
CA ASP A 386 13.29 18.57 -5.64
C ASP A 386 12.63 18.04 -6.91
N LEU A 387 13.10 16.88 -7.35
CA LEU A 387 12.57 16.20 -8.53
C LEU A 387 12.15 14.78 -8.18
N ASN A 388 10.89 14.43 -8.43
CA ASN A 388 10.39 13.07 -8.31
C ASN A 388 9.97 12.53 -9.68
N VAL A 389 10.70 11.53 -10.17
CA VAL A 389 10.48 10.85 -11.46
C VAL A 389 10.29 9.34 -11.29
N ARG A 390 9.72 8.96 -10.14
CA ARG A 390 9.35 7.57 -9.87
C ARG A 390 8.27 7.09 -10.84
N ALA A 391 8.30 5.82 -11.20
CA ALA A 391 7.37 5.24 -12.17
C ALA A 391 7.31 5.96 -13.56
N CYS A 392 8.28 6.82 -13.93
CA CYS A 392 8.52 7.30 -15.29
C CYS A 392 9.30 6.27 -16.14
N ASN A 393 8.56 5.38 -16.81
CA ASN A 393 9.10 4.14 -17.40
C ASN A 393 9.94 4.31 -18.68
N GLN A 394 10.01 5.51 -19.24
CA GLN A 394 10.74 5.79 -20.48
C GLN A 394 12.07 6.53 -20.23
N LEU A 395 12.45 6.73 -18.97
CA LEU A 395 13.72 7.36 -18.61
C LEU A 395 14.89 6.36 -18.65
N THR A 396 15.97 6.75 -19.33
CA THR A 396 17.16 5.92 -19.52
C THR A 396 18.37 6.45 -18.76
N LEU A 397 19.49 5.72 -18.82
CA LEU A 397 20.77 6.18 -18.28
C LEU A 397 21.23 7.51 -18.89
N GLU A 398 20.88 7.76 -20.15
CA GLU A 398 21.37 8.92 -20.90
C GLU A 398 20.90 10.24 -20.29
N VAL A 399 19.65 10.34 -19.85
CA VAL A 399 19.15 11.59 -19.26
C VAL A 399 19.82 11.88 -17.91
N PHE A 400 20.14 10.87 -17.12
CA PHE A 400 20.86 11.07 -15.85
C PHE A 400 22.32 11.47 -16.08
N GLN A 401 22.96 10.94 -17.13
CA GLN A 401 24.28 11.41 -17.57
C GLN A 401 24.22 12.85 -18.08
N TYR A 402 23.20 13.19 -18.89
CA TYR A 402 22.96 14.56 -19.33
C TYR A 402 22.77 15.49 -18.13
N MET A 403 21.99 15.07 -17.13
CA MET A 403 21.75 15.84 -15.91
C MET A 403 23.05 16.07 -15.12
N VAL A 404 24.03 15.16 -15.19
CA VAL A 404 25.36 15.38 -14.61
C VAL A 404 26.22 16.33 -15.45
N GLN A 405 26.06 16.35 -16.77
CA GLN A 405 26.84 17.18 -17.68
C GLN A 405 26.28 18.61 -17.83
N ALA A 406 24.97 18.78 -17.67
CA ALA A 406 24.28 20.05 -17.81
C ALA A 406 24.86 21.12 -16.87
N LYS A 407 24.91 22.37 -17.35
CA LYS A 407 25.23 23.53 -16.53
C LYS A 407 24.04 23.81 -15.61
N HIS A 408 24.05 23.17 -14.44
CA HIS A 408 23.09 23.49 -13.39
C HIS A 408 23.31 24.90 -12.88
N SER A 409 22.19 25.55 -12.52
CA SER A 409 22.20 26.89 -11.94
C SER A 409 22.93 26.90 -10.58
N ALA A 410 23.05 28.08 -9.97
CA ALA A 410 23.56 28.24 -8.60
C ALA A 410 22.80 27.42 -7.52
N TYR A 411 21.70 26.73 -7.88
CA TYR A 411 20.86 25.94 -6.98
C TYR A 411 21.03 24.44 -7.27
N PRO A 412 21.86 23.71 -6.50
CA PRO A 412 22.00 22.26 -6.67
C PRO A 412 20.73 21.53 -6.21
N PHE A 413 20.47 20.35 -6.79
CA PHE A 413 19.40 19.46 -6.34
C PHE A 413 19.56 19.10 -4.86
N GLU A 414 18.47 19.21 -4.10
CA GLU A 414 18.37 18.84 -2.69
C GLU A 414 17.75 17.45 -2.53
N ARG A 415 16.75 17.09 -3.35
CA ARG A 415 16.11 15.76 -3.32
C ARG A 415 15.84 15.23 -4.73
N ILE A 416 16.19 13.97 -4.97
CA ILE A 416 15.80 13.25 -6.20
C ILE A 416 15.18 11.92 -5.82
N ASP A 417 13.93 11.71 -6.22
CA ASP A 417 13.21 10.46 -5.98
C ASP A 417 13.19 9.62 -7.26
N LEU A 418 13.73 8.40 -7.19
CA LEU A 418 13.85 7.42 -8.28
C LEU A 418 13.17 6.08 -7.95
N GLY A 419 12.83 5.27 -8.96
CA GLY A 419 12.40 3.87 -8.80
C GLY A 419 10.99 3.57 -9.30
N GLY A 420 10.64 2.28 -9.36
CA GLY A 420 9.36 1.78 -9.92
C GLY A 420 9.37 1.49 -11.42
N CYS A 421 10.47 1.76 -12.13
CA CYS A 421 10.57 1.67 -13.60
C CYS A 421 11.63 0.71 -14.13
N ALA A 422 12.67 0.48 -13.33
CA ALA A 422 13.89 -0.20 -13.72
C ALA A 422 14.27 -1.23 -12.66
N ASP A 423 15.04 -2.23 -13.06
CA ASP A 423 15.58 -3.22 -12.15
C ASP A 423 16.53 -2.56 -11.14
N LEU A 424 16.81 -3.27 -10.05
CA LEU A 424 17.59 -2.73 -8.94
C LEU A 424 19.01 -2.35 -9.37
N ASP A 425 19.63 -3.07 -10.30
CA ASP A 425 20.99 -2.78 -10.78
C ASP A 425 21.01 -1.45 -11.56
N THR A 426 20.04 -1.27 -12.46
CA THR A 426 19.88 -0.02 -13.21
C THR A 426 19.65 1.19 -12.30
N ILE A 427 18.78 1.06 -11.29
CA ILE A 427 18.55 2.14 -10.30
C ILE A 427 19.84 2.46 -9.53
N VAL A 428 20.61 1.45 -9.11
CA VAL A 428 21.89 1.65 -8.42
C VAL A 428 22.89 2.40 -9.32
N ARG A 429 22.92 2.12 -10.63
CA ARG A 429 23.75 2.89 -11.58
C ARG A 429 23.33 4.35 -11.65
N TYR A 430 22.03 4.64 -11.73
CA TYR A 430 21.51 6.02 -11.76
C TYR A 430 21.90 6.77 -10.49
N VAL A 431 21.70 6.15 -9.32
CA VAL A 431 22.05 6.72 -8.01
C VAL A 431 23.55 7.03 -7.93
N ARG A 432 24.42 6.12 -8.37
CA ARG A 432 25.88 6.34 -8.37
C ARG A 432 26.29 7.54 -9.21
N ILE A 433 25.76 7.66 -10.44
CA ILE A 433 26.07 8.78 -11.35
C ILE A 433 25.64 10.11 -10.74
N LEU A 434 24.43 10.16 -10.17
CA LEU A 434 23.91 11.37 -9.54
C LEU A 434 24.69 11.75 -8.27
N GLN A 435 25.07 10.77 -7.44
CA GLN A 435 25.87 11.02 -6.23
C GLN A 435 27.26 11.55 -6.53
N GLN A 436 27.86 11.23 -7.69
CA GLN A 436 29.15 11.79 -8.10
C GLN A 436 29.10 13.31 -8.28
N LYS A 437 28.02 13.84 -8.89
CA LYS A 437 27.83 15.28 -9.13
C LYS A 437 27.19 16.00 -7.94
N PHE A 438 26.26 15.35 -7.25
CA PHE A 438 25.44 15.93 -6.18
C PHE A 438 25.60 15.16 -4.84
N PRO A 439 26.75 15.27 -4.15
CA PRO A 439 27.03 14.47 -2.95
C PRO A 439 26.16 14.84 -1.74
N ARG A 440 25.54 16.03 -1.74
CA ARG A 440 24.63 16.50 -0.68
C ARG A 440 23.15 16.30 -1.03
N CYS A 441 22.83 15.81 -2.23
CA CYS A 441 21.46 15.56 -2.65
C CYS A 441 20.95 14.28 -1.99
N TRP A 442 19.76 14.37 -1.39
CA TRP A 442 19.10 13.21 -0.84
C TRP A 442 18.41 12.43 -1.95
N ILE A 443 19.04 11.34 -2.40
CA ILE A 443 18.46 10.46 -3.40
C ILE A 443 17.67 9.35 -2.70
N ARG A 444 16.36 9.29 -2.93
CA ARG A 444 15.50 8.22 -2.42
C ARG A 444 15.17 7.26 -3.56
N TRP A 445 15.37 5.97 -3.34
CA TRP A 445 14.90 4.96 -4.27
C TRP A 445 14.13 3.86 -3.55
N THR A 446 13.18 3.24 -4.23
CA THR A 446 12.51 2.03 -3.75
C THR A 446 12.75 0.89 -4.72
N SER A 447 13.19 -0.24 -4.19
CA SER A 447 13.13 -1.50 -4.93
C SER A 447 11.66 -1.89 -5.18
N VAL A 448 11.38 -2.43 -6.36
CA VAL A 448 10.08 -3.05 -6.71
C VAL A 448 9.66 -4.11 -5.66
N ALA A 449 10.61 -4.64 -4.89
CA ALA A 449 10.38 -5.59 -3.80
C ALA A 449 9.55 -5.03 -2.62
N MET A 450 9.37 -3.72 -2.48
CA MET A 450 8.50 -3.13 -1.44
C MET A 450 7.14 -2.64 -1.94
N SER A 451 6.80 -2.91 -3.21
CA SER A 451 5.50 -2.56 -3.78
C SER A 451 4.88 -3.75 -4.51
N SER A 452 4.62 -4.84 -3.78
CA SER A 452 3.69 -5.90 -4.24
C SER A 452 2.21 -5.46 -4.20
N ARG A 453 1.92 -4.16 -4.10
CA ARG A 453 0.56 -3.60 -4.03
C ARG A 453 0.36 -2.40 -4.95
N ILE A 454 0.55 -2.59 -6.26
CA ILE A 454 -0.15 -1.81 -7.30
C ILE A 454 -0.57 -2.81 -8.37
N PRO A 455 -1.84 -2.78 -8.86
CA PRO A 455 -2.27 -3.70 -9.89
C PRO A 455 -1.39 -3.52 -11.12
N ASN A 456 -0.85 -4.64 -11.63
CA ASN A 456 -0.28 -4.71 -12.97
C ASN A 456 -1.33 -4.29 -14.00
N VAL A 457 -1.37 -2.99 -14.30
CA VAL A 457 -1.84 -2.48 -15.59
C VAL A 457 -0.56 -2.07 -16.31
N SER A 458 0.20 -3.09 -16.72
CA SER A 458 1.26 -2.90 -17.70
C SER A 458 0.59 -2.64 -19.05
N THR A 459 0.50 -1.38 -19.46
CA THR A 459 0.24 -1.01 -20.85
C THR A 459 1.49 -1.10 -21.73
N ARG A 460 2.62 -1.62 -21.21
CA ARG A 460 3.65 -2.15 -22.10
C ARG A 460 3.07 -3.37 -22.81
N ILE A 461 3.01 -3.32 -24.13
CA ILE A 461 3.25 -4.52 -24.95
C ILE A 461 4.69 -4.93 -24.64
N VAL A 462 4.88 -5.55 -23.48
CA VAL A 462 6.05 -6.39 -23.26
C VAL A 462 5.81 -7.53 -24.24
N PRO A 463 6.73 -7.84 -25.17
CA PRO A 463 6.65 -9.12 -25.87
C PRO A 463 6.57 -10.16 -24.76
N LYS A 464 5.38 -10.75 -24.59
CA LYS A 464 5.14 -11.78 -23.59
C LYS A 464 6.21 -12.80 -23.91
N LYS A 465 7.15 -13.03 -22.99
CA LYS A 465 8.24 -14.00 -23.17
C LYS A 465 7.54 -15.26 -23.70
N ILE A 466 7.82 -15.67 -24.93
CA ILE A 466 7.10 -16.77 -25.59
C ILE A 466 7.22 -17.96 -24.64
N ALA A 467 6.14 -18.24 -23.92
CA ALA A 467 6.18 -19.18 -22.80
C ALA A 467 6.37 -20.60 -23.33
N LEU A 468 5.92 -20.81 -24.56
CA LEU A 468 5.93 -22.07 -25.29
C LEU A 468 6.37 -21.79 -26.73
N PRO A 469 7.65 -21.97 -27.10
CA PRO A 469 8.10 -21.76 -28.49
C PRO A 469 7.41 -22.69 -29.49
N GLU A 470 6.72 -23.73 -29.00
CA GLU A 470 5.96 -24.72 -29.75
C GLU A 470 4.63 -24.17 -30.33
N THR A 471 4.16 -22.99 -29.88
CA THR A 471 2.84 -22.46 -30.27
C THR A 471 2.81 -21.70 -31.58
N GLY A 472 3.95 -21.23 -32.10
CA GLY A 472 3.98 -20.50 -33.38
C GLY A 472 3.07 -19.26 -33.44
N SER A 473 2.51 -19.00 -34.63
CA SER A 473 1.57 -17.90 -34.90
C SER A 473 0.15 -18.26 -34.49
N CYS A 474 -0.68 -17.27 -34.13
CA CYS A 474 -2.08 -17.49 -33.75
C CYS A 474 -3.00 -17.90 -34.91
N PHE A 475 -2.52 -17.82 -36.16
CA PHE A 475 -3.25 -18.25 -37.36
C PHE A 475 -2.76 -19.59 -37.91
N ASP A 476 -1.69 -20.14 -37.34
CA ASP A 476 -1.12 -21.43 -37.74
C ASP A 476 -1.44 -22.50 -36.70
N THR A 477 -1.44 -23.77 -37.11
CA THR A 477 -1.65 -24.88 -36.18
C THR A 477 -0.42 -25.08 -35.29
N THR A 478 -0.66 -25.36 -34.01
CA THR A 478 0.43 -25.58 -33.05
C THR A 478 1.22 -26.86 -33.35
N VAL A 479 2.54 -26.73 -33.54
CA VAL A 479 3.43 -27.85 -33.88
C VAL A 479 4.09 -28.38 -32.61
N VAL A 480 3.53 -29.46 -32.06
CA VAL A 480 4.06 -30.11 -30.86
C VAL A 480 5.21 -31.04 -31.23
N VAL A 481 6.41 -30.77 -30.71
CA VAL A 481 7.51 -31.74 -30.74
C VAL A 481 7.28 -32.77 -29.63
N PRO A 482 7.13 -34.08 -29.91
CA PRO A 482 6.90 -35.07 -28.88
C PRO A 482 8.13 -35.16 -27.96
N LYS A 483 8.09 -34.52 -26.79
CA LYS A 483 9.05 -34.81 -25.72
C LYS A 483 8.60 -36.11 -25.06
N PRO A 484 9.49 -37.09 -24.83
CA PRO A 484 9.12 -38.32 -24.15
C PRO A 484 8.50 -37.97 -22.79
N ARG A 485 7.30 -38.49 -22.52
CA ARG A 485 6.65 -38.36 -21.21
C ARG A 485 7.62 -38.91 -20.17
N LYS A 486 8.33 -38.04 -19.46
CA LYS A 486 9.07 -38.38 -18.23
C LYS A 486 8.06 -38.61 -17.09
N SER A 487 7.12 -39.53 -17.30
CA SER A 487 6.22 -40.04 -16.25
C SER A 487 6.89 -41.14 -15.43
N ASN A 488 8.02 -41.67 -15.89
CA ASN A 488 8.81 -42.65 -15.15
C ASN A 488 10.03 -41.94 -14.54
N LEU A 489 10.12 -42.00 -13.22
CA LEU A 489 11.31 -41.65 -12.45
C LEU A 489 12.45 -42.55 -12.94
N THR A 490 13.31 -42.06 -13.83
CA THR A 490 14.60 -42.70 -14.08
C THR A 490 15.52 -42.32 -12.93
N GLU A 491 15.54 -43.14 -11.88
CA GLU A 491 16.54 -43.08 -10.83
C GLU A 491 17.89 -43.52 -11.42
N HIS A 492 18.87 -42.63 -11.42
CA HIS A 492 20.26 -43.04 -11.59
C HIS A 492 20.71 -43.67 -10.28
N ASN A 493 20.86 -44.99 -10.26
CA ASN A 493 21.50 -45.70 -9.15
C ASN A 493 22.99 -45.36 -9.15
N GLU A 494 23.45 -44.62 -8.13
CA GLU A 494 24.87 -44.48 -7.83
C GLU A 494 25.34 -45.75 -7.08
N GLU A 495 26.39 -46.40 -7.58
CA GLU A 495 26.97 -47.62 -6.97
C GLU A 495 27.59 -47.30 -5.60
N ALA A 496 27.20 -48.07 -4.57
CA ALA A 496 27.74 -47.95 -3.22
C ALA A 496 29.09 -48.68 -3.10
N TYR A 497 30.08 -48.04 -2.47
CA TYR A 497 31.40 -48.63 -2.22
C TYR A 497 31.34 -49.60 -1.03
N ALA A 498 31.56 -50.91 -1.27
CA ALA A 498 31.35 -51.97 -0.28
C ALA A 498 32.31 -51.98 0.93
N GLY A 499 33.36 -51.16 0.93
CA GLY A 499 34.40 -51.13 1.97
C GLY A 499 34.17 -50.17 3.14
N ALA A 500 33.13 -49.33 3.10
CA ALA A 500 32.79 -48.39 4.17
C ALA A 500 31.30 -48.02 4.16
N PHE A 501 30.71 -47.71 5.31
CA PHE A 501 29.31 -47.22 5.42
C PHE A 501 29.10 -45.79 4.85
N SER A 502 30.09 -45.25 4.14
CA SER A 502 30.07 -43.93 3.51
C SER A 502 30.13 -44.03 1.99
N VAL A 503 29.26 -43.28 1.30
CA VAL A 503 29.35 -43.11 -0.15
C VAL A 503 30.58 -42.26 -0.48
N SER A 504 31.63 -42.84 -1.05
CA SER A 504 32.79 -42.13 -1.58
C SER A 504 32.56 -41.73 -3.05
N LYS A 505 33.27 -40.71 -3.56
CA LYS A 505 33.30 -40.45 -5.01
C LYS A 505 34.34 -41.40 -5.63
N PRO A 506 34.09 -42.01 -6.80
CA PRO A 506 35.15 -42.68 -7.53
C PRO A 506 36.26 -41.67 -7.82
N THR A 507 37.52 -42.10 -7.71
CA THR A 507 38.68 -41.29 -8.08
C THR A 507 38.52 -40.79 -9.50
N LYS A 508 38.76 -39.49 -9.73
CA LYS A 508 38.66 -38.91 -11.08
C LYS A 508 39.58 -39.70 -12.03
N PRO A 509 39.12 -40.03 -13.24
CA PRO A 509 39.98 -40.67 -14.23
C PRO A 509 41.18 -39.76 -14.51
N HIS A 510 42.37 -40.36 -14.60
CA HIS A 510 43.58 -39.64 -14.98
C HIS A 510 43.44 -39.17 -16.42
N THR A 511 43.30 -37.86 -16.61
CA THR A 511 43.32 -37.24 -17.95
C THR A 511 44.77 -37.02 -18.36
N ALA A 512 45.09 -37.23 -19.65
CA ALA A 512 46.44 -37.12 -20.20
C ALA A 512 47.08 -35.73 -19.95
N ASP A 513 46.25 -34.70 -19.76
CA ASP A 513 46.67 -33.32 -19.48
C ASP A 513 47.21 -33.11 -18.05
N ASN A 514 46.95 -34.03 -17.12
CA ASN A 514 47.35 -33.95 -15.71
C ASN A 514 48.32 -35.09 -15.35
N PHE A 515 49.50 -35.07 -15.95
CA PHE A 515 50.59 -35.99 -15.62
C PHE A 515 51.47 -35.46 -14.47
N LEU A 516 52.02 -36.37 -13.67
CA LEU A 516 52.98 -36.04 -12.61
C LEU A 516 54.24 -35.42 -13.21
N ARG A 517 54.53 -34.16 -12.88
CA ARG A 517 55.75 -33.46 -13.30
C ARG A 517 56.91 -33.78 -12.36
N LYS A 518 58.14 -33.77 -12.88
CA LYS A 518 59.36 -33.96 -12.10
C LYS A 518 59.40 -32.95 -10.93
N GLY A 519 59.45 -33.44 -9.69
CA GLY A 519 59.42 -32.62 -8.46
C GLY A 519 58.04 -32.47 -7.78
N HIS A 520 56.96 -33.04 -8.32
CA HIS A 520 55.63 -33.03 -7.69
C HIS A 520 55.32 -34.24 -6.79
N GLY A 521 56.20 -35.24 -6.72
CA GLY A 521 55.99 -36.41 -5.88
C GLY A 521 56.83 -36.34 -4.60
N SER A 522 56.21 -36.15 -3.44
CA SER A 522 56.88 -36.27 -2.14
C SER A 522 56.95 -37.73 -1.63
N GLY A 523 56.96 -38.72 -2.53
CA GLY A 523 57.16 -40.12 -2.17
C GLY A 523 56.14 -40.68 -1.17
N GLY A 524 54.90 -40.18 -1.18
CA GLY A 524 53.85 -40.62 -0.26
C GLY A 524 53.96 -40.05 1.16
N MET A 525 54.84 -39.07 1.39
CA MET A 525 54.96 -38.36 2.67
C MET A 525 54.48 -36.91 2.53
N ALA A 526 53.48 -36.56 3.34
CA ALA A 526 52.98 -35.22 3.64
C ALA A 526 52.31 -34.40 2.51
N GLU A 527 50.97 -34.47 2.45
CA GLU A 527 50.15 -33.28 2.13
C GLU A 527 49.31 -32.89 3.36
N MET A 528 49.96 -32.82 4.53
CA MET A 528 49.32 -32.36 5.78
C MET A 528 49.64 -30.89 6.11
N GLU A 529 50.59 -30.25 5.40
CA GLU A 529 51.11 -28.92 5.76
C GLU A 529 50.71 -27.74 4.86
N LYS A 530 49.92 -27.93 3.79
CA LYS A 530 49.42 -26.79 2.97
C LYS A 530 48.03 -26.28 3.34
N LEU A 531 47.40 -26.82 4.38
CA LEU A 531 46.08 -26.36 4.86
C LEU A 531 46.14 -25.41 6.08
N SER A 532 47.32 -25.14 6.66
CA SER A 532 47.41 -24.36 7.92
C SER A 532 47.47 -22.83 7.76
N LYS A 533 47.36 -22.28 6.53
CA LYS A 533 47.35 -20.83 6.29
C LYS A 533 46.07 -20.26 5.66
N ALA A 534 45.08 -21.09 5.32
CA ALA A 534 43.82 -20.63 4.72
C ALA A 534 42.57 -20.73 5.63
N GLU A 535 42.66 -21.34 6.81
CA GLU A 535 41.50 -21.51 7.70
C GLU A 535 41.81 -21.07 9.13
N LYS A 536 41.78 -19.75 9.36
CA LYS A 536 41.39 -19.16 10.64
C LYS A 536 40.22 -18.20 10.42
N SER A 537 39.11 -18.72 9.88
CA SER A 537 37.79 -18.04 9.96
C SER A 537 36.60 -18.95 9.65
N ALA A 538 36.70 -20.27 9.80
CA ALA A 538 35.55 -21.16 9.66
C ALA A 538 35.38 -21.98 10.95
N ASP A 539 34.28 -21.70 11.64
CA ASP A 539 33.77 -22.42 12.80
C ASP A 539 33.61 -23.93 12.46
N PRO A 540 33.96 -24.89 13.36
CA PRO A 540 33.94 -26.33 13.04
C PRO A 540 32.53 -26.93 12.86
N THR A 541 31.48 -26.11 12.83
CA THR A 541 30.07 -26.53 12.79
C THR A 541 29.48 -26.61 11.37
N ASN A 542 30.27 -26.38 10.32
CA ASN A 542 29.72 -26.19 8.97
C ASN A 542 30.34 -27.05 7.85
N LEU A 543 30.66 -28.31 8.13
CA LEU A 543 30.81 -29.30 7.06
C LEU A 543 29.42 -29.81 6.67
N SER A 544 28.77 -29.16 5.70
CA SER A 544 27.50 -29.65 5.15
C SER A 544 27.72 -31.05 4.53
N PRO A 545 27.01 -32.09 4.97
CA PRO A 545 27.01 -33.37 4.28
C PRO A 545 26.33 -33.17 2.92
N ARG A 546 26.94 -33.72 1.85
CA ARG A 546 26.45 -33.80 0.46
C ARG A 546 24.95 -33.51 0.34
N ALA A 547 24.59 -32.45 -0.39
CA ALA A 547 23.22 -32.25 -0.83
C ALA A 547 22.78 -33.48 -1.65
N LYS A 548 22.03 -34.40 -1.02
CA LYS A 548 21.27 -35.44 -1.72
C LYS A 548 20.53 -34.73 -2.85
N HIS A 549 20.55 -35.28 -4.07
CA HIS A 549 19.70 -34.80 -5.16
C HIS A 549 18.30 -34.58 -4.59
N GLN A 550 17.86 -33.32 -4.52
CA GLN A 550 16.62 -32.98 -3.84
C GLN A 550 15.47 -33.64 -4.62
N PRO A 551 14.64 -34.49 -3.99
CA PRO A 551 13.48 -35.04 -4.67
C PRO A 551 12.58 -33.87 -5.11
N MET A 552 12.42 -33.70 -6.44
CA MET A 552 11.73 -32.57 -7.05
C MET A 552 10.20 -32.73 -6.99
N ALA A 553 9.65 -33.08 -5.83
CA ALA A 553 8.24 -33.37 -5.63
C ALA A 553 7.34 -32.12 -5.76
N PHE A 554 7.87 -30.92 -5.50
CA PHE A 554 7.12 -29.66 -5.55
C PHE A 554 7.37 -28.84 -6.83
N ARG A 555 8.32 -29.25 -7.66
CA ARG A 555 8.70 -28.52 -8.87
C ARG A 555 7.61 -28.68 -9.94
N GLU A 556 7.27 -27.56 -10.59
CA GLU A 556 6.36 -27.55 -11.75
C GLU A 556 6.84 -28.52 -12.83
N ARG A 557 5.89 -29.23 -13.43
CA ARG A 557 6.14 -30.16 -14.53
C ARG A 557 5.86 -29.49 -15.86
N ALA A 558 6.56 -29.94 -16.90
CA ALA A 558 6.35 -29.41 -18.25
C ALA A 558 4.90 -29.66 -18.71
N ASN A 559 4.26 -28.63 -19.23
CA ASN A 559 2.91 -28.61 -19.78
C ASN A 559 2.94 -28.06 -21.22
N PRO A 560 3.32 -28.89 -22.22
CA PRO A 560 3.25 -28.46 -23.62
C PRO A 560 1.78 -28.14 -24.01
N PRO A 561 1.56 -27.26 -25.00
CA PRO A 561 0.24 -26.87 -25.49
C PRO A 561 -0.32 -27.94 -26.44
N ASP A 562 -0.40 -29.18 -25.95
CA ASP A 562 -0.78 -30.36 -26.74
C ASP A 562 -2.21 -30.86 -26.46
N THR A 563 -3.00 -30.03 -25.78
CA THR A 563 -4.34 -30.39 -25.31
C THR A 563 -5.27 -30.71 -26.48
N SER A 564 -6.21 -31.62 -26.25
CA SER A 564 -7.28 -31.88 -27.22
C SER A 564 -8.12 -30.62 -27.43
N PHE A 565 -8.37 -29.84 -26.37
CA PHE A 565 -9.13 -28.58 -26.47
C PHE A 565 -8.57 -27.64 -27.54
N ARG A 566 -7.26 -27.36 -27.47
CA ARG A 566 -6.58 -26.49 -28.41
C ARG A 566 -6.70 -26.98 -29.85
N LYS A 567 -6.50 -28.29 -30.08
CA LYS A 567 -6.60 -28.90 -31.42
C LYS A 567 -8.01 -28.78 -32.00
N PHE A 568 -9.05 -29.02 -31.21
CA PHE A 568 -10.44 -28.91 -31.67
C PHE A 568 -10.86 -27.44 -31.86
N TYR A 569 -10.34 -26.52 -31.04
CA TYR A 569 -10.58 -25.09 -31.21
C TYR A 569 -9.92 -24.54 -32.49
N GLU A 570 -8.65 -24.90 -32.75
CA GLU A 570 -7.91 -24.49 -33.96
C GLU A 570 -8.55 -25.03 -35.24
N ARG A 571 -9.19 -26.20 -35.17
CA ARG A 571 -9.99 -26.77 -36.28
C ARG A 571 -11.34 -26.10 -36.47
N GLY A 572 -11.83 -25.38 -35.46
CA GLY A 572 -13.16 -24.76 -35.49
C GLY A 572 -14.32 -25.71 -35.17
N ASP A 573 -14.03 -26.88 -34.59
CA ASP A 573 -15.01 -27.93 -34.30
C ASP A 573 -15.87 -27.61 -33.05
N LEU A 574 -15.44 -26.67 -32.21
CA LEU A 574 -16.13 -26.33 -30.97
C LEU A 574 -17.23 -25.27 -31.22
N PRO A 575 -18.46 -25.47 -30.69
CA PRO A 575 -19.59 -24.56 -30.89
C PRO A 575 -19.53 -23.34 -29.97
N ILE A 576 -18.37 -22.70 -29.84
CA ILE A 576 -18.12 -21.57 -28.93
C ILE A 576 -17.48 -20.39 -29.66
N GLN A 577 -17.76 -19.18 -29.18
CA GLN A 577 -17.14 -17.94 -29.64
C GLN A 577 -17.00 -16.97 -28.46
N ILE A 578 -16.03 -16.05 -28.56
CA ILE A 578 -15.87 -14.99 -27.55
C ILE A 578 -16.82 -13.84 -27.89
N ASP A 579 -17.65 -13.45 -26.93
CA ASP A 579 -18.44 -12.23 -26.99
C ASP A 579 -17.74 -11.12 -26.19
N HIS A 580 -17.45 -10.00 -26.86
CA HIS A 580 -16.72 -8.86 -26.32
C HIS A 580 -17.67 -7.79 -25.76
N GLY A 581 -18.55 -8.19 -24.84
CA GLY A 581 -19.46 -7.29 -24.13
C GLY A 581 -18.75 -6.29 -23.20
N GLY A 582 -19.42 -5.17 -22.87
CA GLY A 582 -18.79 -3.97 -22.30
C GLY A 582 -18.19 -4.05 -20.88
N VAL A 583 -18.39 -5.14 -20.12
CA VAL A 583 -17.86 -5.25 -18.73
C VAL A 583 -16.92 -6.45 -18.54
N ARG A 584 -17.19 -7.60 -19.18
CA ARG A 584 -16.35 -8.81 -19.18
C ARG A 584 -16.58 -9.62 -20.46
N ASN A 585 -15.55 -10.30 -20.96
CA ASN A 585 -15.70 -11.28 -22.03
C ASN A 585 -16.63 -12.41 -21.57
N MET A 586 -17.50 -12.88 -22.46
CA MET A 586 -18.40 -14.02 -22.22
C MET A 586 -18.23 -15.07 -23.33
N VAL A 587 -18.65 -16.31 -23.06
CA VAL A 587 -18.69 -17.37 -24.08
C VAL A 587 -20.07 -17.35 -24.71
N ALA A 588 -20.13 -17.08 -26.02
CA ALA A 588 -21.32 -17.25 -26.82
C ALA A 588 -21.35 -18.67 -27.40
N TRP A 589 -22.38 -19.43 -27.05
CA TRP A 589 -22.60 -20.77 -27.57
C TRP A 589 -23.38 -20.72 -28.89
N LYS A 590 -22.88 -21.39 -29.92
CA LYS A 590 -23.56 -21.50 -31.22
C LYS A 590 -24.75 -22.47 -31.18
N VAL A 591 -24.77 -23.38 -30.21
CA VAL A 591 -25.79 -24.40 -30.00
C VAL A 591 -26.20 -24.39 -28.54
N ASP A 592 -27.50 -24.60 -28.26
CA ASP A 592 -28.01 -24.71 -26.90
C ASP A 592 -27.26 -25.80 -26.10
N ILE A 593 -26.77 -25.44 -24.92
CA ILE A 593 -25.96 -26.33 -24.06
C ILE A 593 -26.70 -27.63 -23.73
N THR A 594 -28.02 -27.56 -23.51
CA THR A 594 -28.84 -28.72 -23.17
C THR A 594 -28.95 -29.75 -24.30
N LYS A 595 -28.62 -29.38 -25.54
CA LYS A 595 -28.63 -30.27 -26.71
C LYS A 595 -27.25 -30.84 -27.04
N LEU A 596 -26.19 -30.37 -26.38
CA LEU A 596 -24.83 -30.86 -26.61
C LEU A 596 -24.65 -32.29 -26.09
N ASP A 597 -23.74 -33.02 -26.74
CA ASP A 597 -23.27 -34.33 -26.31
C ASP A 597 -22.12 -34.18 -25.29
N PHE A 598 -22.43 -34.48 -24.02
CA PHE A 598 -21.49 -34.33 -22.93
C PHE A 598 -20.37 -35.39 -22.97
N HIS A 599 -20.57 -36.55 -23.59
CA HIS A 599 -19.52 -37.57 -23.72
C HIS A 599 -18.42 -37.10 -24.68
N HIS A 600 -18.78 -36.31 -25.70
CA HIS A 600 -17.82 -35.76 -26.64
C HIS A 600 -17.16 -34.48 -26.10
N TYR A 601 -17.96 -33.48 -25.72
CA TYR A 601 -17.42 -32.14 -25.47
C TYR A 601 -16.83 -31.97 -24.08
N LEU A 602 -17.46 -32.51 -23.03
CA LEU A 602 -17.03 -32.23 -21.65
C LEU A 602 -15.60 -32.71 -21.36
N PRO A 603 -15.15 -33.92 -21.78
CA PRO A 603 -13.75 -34.32 -21.63
C PRO A 603 -12.76 -33.43 -22.38
N ILE A 604 -13.14 -32.91 -23.56
CA ILE A 604 -12.30 -32.00 -24.35
C ILE A 604 -12.09 -30.70 -23.58
N PHE A 605 -13.15 -30.11 -23.05
CA PHE A 605 -13.08 -28.90 -22.23
C PHE A 605 -12.24 -29.13 -20.96
N PHE A 606 -12.41 -30.26 -20.28
CA PHE A 606 -11.62 -30.60 -19.08
C PHE A 606 -10.12 -30.80 -19.37
N ASP A 607 -9.72 -31.32 -20.54
CA ASP A 607 -8.29 -31.38 -20.91
C ASP A 607 -7.71 -29.98 -21.17
N GLY A 608 -8.56 -29.04 -21.60
CA GLY A 608 -8.24 -27.61 -21.76
C GLY A 608 -7.92 -26.88 -20.45
N LEU A 609 -8.20 -27.46 -19.27
CA LEU A 609 -7.81 -26.87 -17.98
C LEU A 609 -6.28 -26.69 -17.83
N ARG A 610 -5.49 -27.42 -18.62
CA ARG A 610 -4.03 -27.31 -18.66
C ARG A 610 -3.52 -26.06 -19.41
N GLU A 611 -4.38 -25.41 -20.17
CA GLU A 611 -4.03 -24.23 -20.96
C GLU A 611 -3.78 -23.01 -20.07
N VAL A 612 -2.72 -22.27 -20.39
CA VAL A 612 -2.31 -21.03 -19.69
C VAL A 612 -2.43 -19.81 -20.61
N GLU A 613 -2.57 -20.03 -21.91
CA GLU A 613 -2.64 -18.98 -22.91
C GLU A 613 -4.08 -18.54 -23.17
N GLU A 614 -4.27 -17.23 -23.26
CA GLU A 614 -5.52 -16.63 -23.76
C GLU A 614 -5.51 -16.70 -25.29
N PRO A 615 -6.63 -17.08 -25.94
CA PRO A 615 -7.98 -17.23 -25.40
C PRO A 615 -8.34 -18.63 -24.86
N TYR A 616 -7.49 -19.64 -25.07
CA TYR A 616 -7.82 -21.04 -24.79
C TYR A 616 -8.15 -21.30 -23.33
N ALA A 617 -7.36 -20.75 -22.41
CA ALA A 617 -7.55 -20.93 -20.97
C ALA A 617 -8.90 -20.39 -20.48
N PHE A 618 -9.31 -19.21 -20.97
CA PHE A 618 -10.60 -18.60 -20.64
C PHE A 618 -11.77 -19.40 -21.22
N LEU A 619 -11.70 -19.76 -22.50
CA LEU A 619 -12.75 -20.51 -23.19
C LEU A 619 -12.97 -21.89 -22.57
N ALA A 620 -11.88 -22.59 -22.23
CA ALA A 620 -11.98 -23.89 -21.56
C ALA A 620 -12.64 -23.76 -20.18
N GLU A 621 -12.17 -22.82 -19.35
CA GLU A 621 -12.68 -22.64 -17.98
C GLU A 621 -14.14 -22.21 -17.94
N GLN A 622 -14.53 -21.22 -18.74
CA GLN A 622 -15.93 -20.76 -18.80
C GLN A 622 -16.84 -21.78 -19.47
N GLY A 623 -16.37 -22.46 -20.53
CA GLY A 623 -17.14 -23.51 -21.18
C GLY A 623 -17.54 -24.63 -20.22
N ILE A 624 -16.62 -25.05 -19.33
CA ILE A 624 -16.94 -26.04 -18.30
C ILE A 624 -18.00 -25.52 -17.33
N LYS A 625 -17.84 -24.28 -16.83
CA LYS A 625 -18.79 -23.69 -15.87
C LYS A 625 -20.20 -23.62 -16.46
N ASP A 626 -20.32 -23.16 -17.70
CA ASP A 626 -21.60 -23.07 -18.40
C ASP A 626 -22.25 -24.45 -18.59
N MET A 627 -21.46 -25.47 -18.96
CA MET A 627 -21.96 -26.84 -19.13
C MET A 627 -22.41 -27.46 -17.79
N LEU A 628 -21.65 -27.26 -16.71
CA LEU A 628 -21.98 -27.79 -15.38
C LEU A 628 -23.21 -27.12 -14.76
N ILE A 629 -23.38 -25.81 -14.95
CA ILE A 629 -24.50 -25.05 -14.38
C ILE A 629 -25.80 -25.29 -15.15
N ASN A 630 -25.75 -25.31 -16.49
CA ASN A 630 -26.96 -25.35 -17.32
C ASN A 630 -27.49 -26.76 -17.61
N ALA A 631 -26.69 -27.81 -17.45
CA ALA A 631 -27.10 -29.19 -17.72
C ALA A 631 -26.41 -30.22 -16.79
N SER A 632 -26.52 -30.02 -15.48
CA SER A 632 -25.91 -30.87 -14.44
C SER A 632 -26.33 -32.34 -14.52
N SER A 633 -27.57 -32.65 -14.92
CA SER A 633 -28.10 -34.02 -15.01
C SER A 633 -27.38 -34.93 -16.02
N LYS A 634 -26.66 -34.35 -17.00
CA LYS A 634 -25.89 -35.09 -18.00
C LYS A 634 -24.46 -35.41 -17.58
N VAL A 635 -24.00 -34.89 -16.43
CA VAL A 635 -22.59 -34.99 -15.99
C VAL A 635 -22.28 -36.36 -15.39
N LEU A 636 -23.21 -36.92 -14.60
CA LEU A 636 -23.05 -38.19 -13.89
C LEU A 636 -22.49 -39.35 -14.75
N PRO A 637 -23.02 -39.66 -15.95
CA PRO A 637 -22.50 -40.76 -16.78
C PRO A 637 -21.10 -40.49 -17.37
N VAL A 638 -20.66 -39.23 -17.43
CA VAL A 638 -19.39 -38.83 -18.06
C VAL A 638 -18.23 -38.81 -17.06
N ILE A 639 -18.50 -38.83 -15.75
CA ILE A 639 -17.49 -38.76 -14.68
C ILE A 639 -16.23 -39.62 -14.94
N PRO A 640 -16.34 -40.92 -15.32
CA PRO A 640 -15.16 -41.77 -15.53
C PRO A 640 -14.19 -41.21 -16.59
N GLN A 641 -14.71 -40.50 -17.59
CA GLN A 641 -13.91 -39.89 -18.67
C GLN A 641 -13.19 -38.61 -18.22
N LEU A 642 -13.69 -37.93 -17.18
CA LEU A 642 -13.14 -36.67 -16.67
C LEU A 642 -11.94 -36.89 -15.73
N ILE A 643 -11.79 -38.09 -15.16
CA ILE A 643 -10.76 -38.39 -14.16
C ILE A 643 -9.34 -38.18 -14.70
N ILE A 644 -9.07 -38.61 -15.94
CA ILE A 644 -7.74 -38.49 -16.55
C ILE A 644 -7.39 -37.01 -16.84
N PRO A 645 -8.25 -36.21 -17.50
CA PRO A 645 -8.05 -34.77 -17.63
C PRO A 645 -7.80 -34.05 -16.29
N ILE A 646 -8.62 -34.29 -15.27
CA ILE A 646 -8.46 -33.69 -13.93
C ILE A 646 -7.11 -34.05 -13.34
N LYS A 647 -6.75 -35.35 -13.36
CA LYS A 647 -5.46 -35.84 -12.89
C LYS A 647 -4.30 -35.18 -13.63
N ASN A 648 -4.40 -35.03 -14.95
CA ASN A 648 -3.33 -34.42 -15.76
C ASN A 648 -3.16 -32.93 -15.43
N ALA A 649 -4.26 -32.18 -15.26
CA ALA A 649 -4.23 -30.78 -14.86
C ALA A 649 -3.56 -30.59 -13.49
N LEU A 650 -3.95 -31.39 -12.49
CA LEU A 650 -3.34 -31.36 -11.16
C LEU A 650 -1.85 -31.74 -11.19
N ASN A 651 -1.47 -32.74 -12.00
CA ASN A 651 -0.09 -33.20 -12.11
C ASN A 651 0.87 -32.19 -12.75
N THR A 652 0.39 -31.11 -13.38
CA THR A 652 1.25 -30.01 -13.86
C THR A 652 2.01 -29.34 -12.72
N ARG A 653 1.48 -29.40 -11.49
CA ARG A 653 2.03 -28.75 -10.28
C ARG A 653 2.11 -27.21 -10.39
N ASN A 654 1.50 -26.62 -11.41
CA ASN A 654 1.42 -25.18 -11.56
C ASN A 654 0.26 -24.64 -10.69
N ALA A 655 0.56 -23.70 -9.80
CA ALA A 655 -0.41 -23.23 -8.80
C ALA A 655 -1.68 -22.63 -9.45
N GLY A 656 -1.54 -21.90 -10.56
CA GLY A 656 -2.68 -21.31 -11.26
C GLY A 656 -3.62 -22.35 -11.85
N ILE A 657 -3.07 -23.41 -12.46
CA ILE A 657 -3.85 -24.53 -13.02
C ILE A 657 -4.56 -25.29 -11.89
N ILE A 658 -3.84 -25.63 -10.81
CA ILE A 658 -4.43 -26.38 -9.69
C ILE A 658 -5.61 -25.62 -9.09
N VAL A 659 -5.46 -24.32 -8.83
CA VAL A 659 -6.56 -23.47 -8.29
C VAL A 659 -7.79 -23.50 -9.19
N LYS A 660 -7.60 -23.36 -10.51
CA LYS A 660 -8.71 -23.46 -11.49
C LYS A 660 -9.37 -24.84 -11.44
N THR A 661 -8.58 -25.91 -11.46
CA THR A 661 -9.08 -27.29 -11.41
C THR A 661 -9.85 -27.57 -10.11
N LEU A 662 -9.39 -27.05 -8.97
CA LEU A 662 -10.08 -27.21 -7.69
C LEU A 662 -11.43 -26.50 -7.67
N HIS A 663 -11.53 -25.25 -8.15
CA HIS A 663 -12.82 -24.56 -8.26
C HIS A 663 -13.80 -25.29 -9.19
N ILE A 664 -13.31 -25.82 -10.31
CA ILE A 664 -14.14 -26.64 -11.22
C ILE A 664 -14.57 -27.95 -10.55
N LEU A 665 -13.69 -28.60 -9.78
CA LEU A 665 -14.02 -29.82 -9.05
C LEU A 665 -15.09 -29.56 -7.98
N GLN A 666 -14.97 -28.45 -7.24
CA GLN A 666 -15.99 -28.01 -6.28
C GLN A 666 -17.33 -27.77 -6.99
N LEU A 667 -17.33 -26.99 -8.09
CA LEU A 667 -18.53 -26.71 -8.87
C LEU A 667 -19.19 -28.00 -9.37
N MET A 668 -18.40 -28.95 -9.91
CA MET A 668 -18.90 -30.23 -10.43
C MET A 668 -19.58 -31.07 -9.35
N VAL A 669 -19.08 -31.06 -8.11
CA VAL A 669 -19.69 -31.80 -7.00
C VAL A 669 -20.97 -31.12 -6.51
N THR A 670 -21.00 -29.78 -6.53
CA THR A 670 -22.13 -28.99 -6.00
C THR A 670 -23.23 -28.67 -7.02
N CYS A 671 -23.03 -28.94 -8.31
CA CYS A 671 -23.95 -28.49 -9.37
C CYS A 671 -25.34 -29.14 -9.30
N GLU A 672 -25.44 -30.37 -8.78
CA GLU A 672 -26.74 -31.03 -8.55
C GLU A 672 -27.50 -30.41 -7.37
N SER A 673 -26.82 -30.19 -6.24
CA SER A 673 -27.43 -29.59 -5.05
C SER A 673 -27.84 -28.13 -5.25
N ALA A 674 -27.13 -27.40 -6.13
CA ALA A 674 -27.50 -26.03 -6.51
C ALA A 674 -28.80 -25.97 -7.35
N ALA A 675 -29.13 -27.02 -8.09
CA ALA A 675 -30.31 -27.07 -8.95
C ALA A 675 -31.60 -27.45 -8.19
N GLN A 676 -31.50 -28.15 -7.05
CA GLN A 676 -32.62 -28.55 -6.19
C GLN A 676 -32.24 -28.40 -4.71
N PRO A 677 -32.39 -27.21 -4.10
CA PRO A 677 -32.03 -26.99 -2.71
C PRO A 677 -32.97 -27.79 -1.78
N GLY A 678 -32.44 -28.84 -1.14
CA GLY A 678 -33.19 -29.72 -0.22
C GLY A 678 -33.18 -31.20 -0.62
N SER A 679 -32.68 -31.57 -1.81
CA SER A 679 -32.30 -32.95 -2.07
C SER A 679 -31.03 -33.30 -1.26
N GLY A 680 -30.91 -34.55 -0.82
CA GLY A 680 -29.73 -35.04 -0.09
C GLY A 680 -28.43 -34.91 -0.90
N PRO A 681 -27.30 -35.47 -0.41
CA PRO A 681 -26.01 -35.38 -1.11
C PRO A 681 -26.15 -35.85 -2.56
N GLY A 682 -25.71 -35.01 -3.51
CA GLY A 682 -25.78 -35.30 -4.96
C GLY A 682 -25.04 -36.58 -5.34
N LEU A 683 -25.52 -37.27 -6.38
CA LEU A 683 -24.98 -38.56 -6.82
C LEU A 683 -23.59 -38.42 -7.44
N ILE A 684 -23.24 -37.24 -7.96
CA ILE A 684 -21.91 -36.95 -8.52
C ILE A 684 -20.80 -37.12 -7.48
N GLY A 685 -21.01 -36.65 -6.24
CA GLY A 685 -20.02 -36.75 -5.17
C GLY A 685 -19.72 -38.21 -4.81
N GLN A 686 -20.76 -39.03 -4.68
CA GLN A 686 -20.66 -40.47 -4.42
C GLN A 686 -19.95 -41.20 -5.56
N ALA A 687 -20.25 -40.85 -6.81
CA ALA A 687 -19.62 -41.44 -7.99
C ALA A 687 -18.11 -41.15 -8.10
N LEU A 688 -17.60 -40.09 -7.45
CA LEU A 688 -16.18 -39.75 -7.45
C LEU A 688 -15.34 -40.53 -6.43
N VAL A 689 -15.95 -41.09 -5.39
CA VAL A 689 -15.24 -41.78 -4.29
C VAL A 689 -14.27 -42.87 -4.80
N PRO A 690 -14.63 -43.75 -5.75
CA PRO A 690 -13.72 -44.78 -6.29
C PRO A 690 -12.47 -44.21 -6.99
N TYR A 691 -12.51 -42.93 -7.37
CA TYR A 691 -11.46 -42.24 -8.11
C TYR A 691 -10.58 -41.35 -7.24
N TYR A 692 -10.86 -41.19 -5.93
CA TYR A 692 -10.04 -40.40 -5.01
C TYR A 692 -8.56 -40.79 -5.03
N ARG A 693 -8.26 -42.09 -5.19
CA ARG A 693 -6.89 -42.61 -5.32
C ARG A 693 -6.08 -41.98 -6.47
N GLN A 694 -6.73 -41.41 -7.48
CA GLN A 694 -6.08 -40.77 -8.62
C GLN A 694 -5.92 -39.26 -8.47
N ILE A 695 -6.80 -38.63 -7.67
CA ILE A 695 -6.92 -37.17 -7.55
C ILE A 695 -6.20 -36.67 -6.29
N LEU A 696 -6.50 -37.26 -5.12
CA LEU A 696 -6.05 -36.78 -3.82
C LEU A 696 -4.53 -36.83 -3.57
N PRO A 697 -3.73 -37.76 -4.16
CA PRO A 697 -2.29 -37.77 -3.93
C PRO A 697 -1.59 -36.45 -4.29
N VAL A 698 -2.08 -35.74 -5.32
CA VAL A 698 -1.51 -34.43 -5.70
C VAL A 698 -1.90 -33.36 -4.69
N LEU A 699 -3.12 -33.41 -4.15
CA LEU A 699 -3.61 -32.44 -3.16
C LEU A 699 -2.82 -32.57 -1.85
N ASN A 700 -2.48 -33.80 -1.45
CA ASN A 700 -1.67 -34.05 -0.25
C ASN A 700 -0.28 -33.38 -0.31
N ILE A 701 0.31 -33.25 -1.50
CA ILE A 701 1.59 -32.53 -1.67
C ILE A 701 1.43 -31.06 -1.25
N PHE A 702 0.30 -30.43 -1.58
CA PHE A 702 0.12 -28.98 -1.46
C PHE A 702 -0.76 -28.53 -0.29
N ILE A 703 -1.35 -29.44 0.48
CA ILE A 703 -2.31 -29.13 1.56
C ILE A 703 -1.74 -28.18 2.63
N ARG A 704 -0.42 -28.18 2.86
CA ARG A 704 0.25 -27.29 3.83
C ARG A 704 0.81 -26.01 3.22
N LYS A 705 0.55 -25.74 1.94
CA LYS A 705 1.07 -24.55 1.24
C LYS A 705 0.16 -23.34 1.52
N ASN A 706 0.29 -22.79 2.72
CA ASN A 706 -0.41 -21.59 3.18
C ASN A 706 0.58 -20.44 3.42
N ASP A 707 0.15 -19.22 3.11
CA ASP A 707 0.91 -18.00 3.39
C ASP A 707 0.68 -17.56 4.84
N ASN A 708 1.71 -17.63 5.69
CA ASN A 708 1.64 -17.14 7.07
C ASN A 708 2.05 -15.66 7.14
N LEU A 709 1.07 -14.78 7.32
CA LEU A 709 1.26 -13.33 7.36
C LEU A 709 1.39 -12.75 8.77
N GLY A 710 1.40 -13.58 9.83
CA GLY A 710 1.40 -13.12 11.22
C GLY A 710 0.20 -12.21 11.52
N ASP A 711 0.46 -11.01 12.04
CA ASP A 711 -0.57 -10.01 12.35
C ASP A 711 -1.06 -9.20 11.12
N ALA A 712 -0.52 -9.46 9.93
CA ALA A 712 -0.92 -8.75 8.71
C ALA A 712 -2.16 -9.39 8.06
N ILE A 713 -3.05 -8.53 7.55
CA ILE A 713 -4.29 -8.96 6.87
C ILE A 713 -3.99 -9.43 5.44
N ASP A 714 -4.53 -10.59 5.04
CA ASP A 714 -4.52 -11.02 3.64
C ASP A 714 -5.56 -10.23 2.82
N TYR A 715 -5.07 -9.41 1.89
CA TYR A 715 -5.92 -8.64 0.97
C TYR A 715 -6.23 -9.41 -0.32
N GLY A 716 -5.59 -10.57 -0.54
CA GLY A 716 -5.79 -11.48 -1.67
C GLY A 716 -6.96 -12.44 -1.49
N GLN A 717 -7.59 -12.49 -0.31
CA GLN A 717 -8.66 -13.41 0.05
C GLN A 717 -9.81 -13.45 -0.97
N ARG A 718 -10.19 -12.29 -1.55
CA ARG A 718 -11.24 -12.19 -2.59
C ARG A 718 -10.93 -12.97 -3.87
N LYS A 719 -9.65 -13.28 -4.13
CA LYS A 719 -9.22 -14.02 -5.32
C LYS A 719 -9.11 -15.54 -5.09
N GLN A 720 -9.27 -16.01 -3.85
CA GLN A 720 -9.21 -17.43 -3.47
C GLN A 720 -7.98 -18.17 -4.06
N MET A 721 -6.80 -17.54 -3.98
CA MET A 721 -5.55 -18.07 -4.55
C MET A 721 -4.72 -18.88 -3.55
N ASN A 722 -5.09 -18.87 -2.25
CA ASN A 722 -4.37 -19.64 -1.25
C ASN A 722 -4.66 -21.14 -1.43
N LEU A 723 -3.62 -21.91 -1.74
CA LEU A 723 -3.75 -23.27 -2.20
C LEU A 723 -4.12 -24.24 -1.06
N GLY A 724 -3.53 -24.10 0.12
CA GLY A 724 -3.85 -24.99 1.24
C GLY A 724 -5.29 -24.81 1.72
N ASP A 725 -5.75 -23.55 1.88
CA ASP A 725 -7.13 -23.25 2.25
C ASP A 725 -8.14 -23.79 1.21
N LEU A 726 -7.84 -23.62 -0.09
CA LEU A 726 -8.72 -24.11 -1.15
C LEU A 726 -8.74 -25.65 -1.22
N ILE A 727 -7.60 -26.31 -1.01
CA ILE A 727 -7.54 -27.78 -0.93
C ILE A 727 -8.37 -28.27 0.25
N GLN A 728 -8.22 -27.64 1.42
CA GLN A 728 -9.00 -27.98 2.61
C GLN A 728 -10.50 -27.88 2.32
N GLN A 729 -10.98 -26.72 1.83
CA GLN A 729 -12.39 -26.54 1.43
C GLN A 729 -12.87 -27.58 0.41
N THR A 730 -12.00 -27.98 -0.52
CA THR A 730 -12.34 -29.00 -1.52
C THR A 730 -12.52 -30.38 -0.90
N LEU A 731 -11.67 -30.76 0.05
CA LEU A 731 -11.79 -32.04 0.77
C LEU A 731 -13.07 -32.08 1.62
N GLU A 732 -13.46 -30.95 2.21
CA GLU A 732 -14.70 -30.83 2.99
C GLU A 732 -15.94 -30.99 2.11
N ILE A 733 -15.94 -30.38 0.92
CA ILE A 733 -17.01 -30.55 -0.07
C ILE A 733 -17.09 -32.01 -0.54
N LEU A 734 -15.95 -32.65 -0.78
CA LEU A 734 -15.88 -34.06 -1.19
C LEU A 734 -16.39 -35.00 -0.09
N GLU A 735 -16.06 -34.75 1.17
CA GLU A 735 -16.60 -35.52 2.30
C GLU A 735 -18.12 -35.34 2.42
N THR A 736 -18.60 -34.10 2.38
CA THR A 736 -20.03 -33.77 2.59
C THR A 736 -20.93 -34.38 1.51
N HIS A 737 -20.45 -34.47 0.26
CA HIS A 737 -21.24 -34.97 -0.89
C HIS A 737 -20.87 -36.40 -1.31
N GLY A 738 -19.82 -36.99 -0.73
CA GLY A 738 -19.31 -38.31 -1.11
C GLY A 738 -20.01 -39.50 -0.44
N GLY A 739 -20.88 -39.25 0.53
CA GLY A 739 -21.57 -40.30 1.31
C GLY A 739 -20.70 -40.93 2.39
N ASP A 740 -21.21 -42.00 3.01
CA ASP A 740 -20.69 -42.57 4.26
C ASP A 740 -19.22 -43.04 4.16
N ASP A 741 -18.80 -43.55 3.00
CA ASP A 741 -17.45 -44.08 2.78
C ASP A 741 -16.41 -43.01 2.36
N ALA A 742 -16.83 -41.76 2.12
CA ALA A 742 -15.95 -40.72 1.60
C ALA A 742 -14.82 -40.37 2.56
N PHE A 743 -15.14 -40.21 3.85
CA PHE A 743 -14.16 -39.87 4.88
C PHE A 743 -13.05 -40.93 4.99
N ILE A 744 -13.40 -42.21 4.97
CA ILE A 744 -12.44 -43.32 5.08
C ILE A 744 -11.43 -43.26 3.93
N ASN A 745 -11.92 -43.06 2.71
CA ASN A 745 -11.08 -42.95 1.52
C ASN A 745 -10.21 -41.69 1.53
N ILE A 746 -10.76 -40.54 1.94
CA ILE A 746 -10.00 -39.28 2.05
C ILE A 746 -8.91 -39.41 3.11
N LYS A 747 -9.24 -39.93 4.30
CA LYS A 747 -8.29 -40.10 5.42
C LYS A 747 -7.16 -41.05 5.07
N TYR A 748 -7.44 -42.10 4.30
CA TYR A 748 -6.42 -43.03 3.82
C TYR A 748 -5.40 -42.36 2.89
N LEU A 749 -5.86 -41.47 2.00
CA LEU A 749 -5.01 -40.82 1.00
C LEU A 749 -4.39 -39.50 1.48
N VAL A 750 -5.04 -38.81 2.41
CA VAL A 750 -4.62 -37.56 3.04
C VAL A 750 -4.65 -37.75 4.56
N PRO A 751 -3.60 -38.33 5.16
CA PRO A 751 -3.60 -38.68 6.58
C PRO A 751 -3.79 -37.51 7.54
N THR A 752 -3.45 -36.29 7.09
CA THR A 752 -3.57 -35.06 7.89
C THR A 752 -4.98 -34.48 7.94
N TYR A 753 -5.89 -34.97 7.09
CA TYR A 753 -7.27 -34.46 7.05
C TYR A 753 -8.06 -34.84 8.32
N GLN A 754 -8.96 -33.95 8.73
CA GLN A 754 -9.87 -34.13 9.86
C GLN A 754 -11.30 -34.02 9.35
N SER A 755 -12.19 -34.89 9.83
CA SER A 755 -13.60 -34.91 9.41
C SER A 755 -14.30 -33.62 9.82
N VAL A 756 -15.10 -33.06 8.91
CA VAL A 756 -15.97 -31.90 9.20
C VAL A 756 -17.35 -32.33 9.70
N CYS A 757 -17.75 -33.57 9.42
CA CYS A 757 -18.97 -34.16 9.94
C CYS A 757 -18.72 -34.59 11.40
N VAL A 758 -18.95 -33.68 12.35
CA VAL A 758 -19.02 -34.04 13.77
C VAL A 758 -20.23 -34.95 13.95
N GLY A 759 -19.99 -36.21 14.32
CA GLY A 759 -21.04 -37.17 14.71
C GLY A 759 -21.82 -36.70 15.92
#